data_AF-A0A5B0BKA8-F1
#
_entry.id   AF-A0A5B0BKA8-F1
#
_cell.length_a   1.000
_cell.length_b   1.000
_cell.length_c   1.000
_cell.angle_alpha   90.00
_cell.angle_beta   90.00
_cell.angle_gamma   90.00
#
_symmetry.space_group_name_H-M   'P 1'
#
loop_
_entity.id
_entity.type
_entity.pdbx_description
1 polymer ?
#
loop_
_entity_poly.entity_id
_entity_poly.type
_entity_poly.pdbx_seq_one_letter_code
_entity_poly.pdbx_strand_id
1 'polypeptide(L)'
;MYPRFKLSHLVLALMACSPATLLAETVEGNRETGKDALQLGETHVVATAEEELKQASGVSLITAEDIKKRPPVNDLSDIVRKMPGVNLTGNSASGTRGNNRQIDLRGMGPENTLILIDGKPVTSRNAVRYTRSGERDTRGDSNWVPANEVERIEVLRGPAAARYGSGSMGGVVNIITKRPTDKLSGSLSAFTNLPEDDAEGMTKRTTFSLSGPLTDALTFRVYGNLNKTDADDADINAGNTDTANGASLAAGREGVRNKDLNGLLSWALDDRQTVDLEAGFSRQGNIYTGDVGTGGTDSLTPGSTINGWLGRETNTMYRQTFSATHRGDWSFGSSRLLAQYEKTRNNRLLEGNTGSVDGDISANASKTTSTYDSYLVQGQLDIPLQVLLPQMLTVGAEWNRQTLDDPSTMNRAIGTTLPNSAAGARATDMDTTIMALFAEDNIELTPDWFLTPGLRLDHQDQFGANWSPSLNTSYKLTEDITLKGGIARAFKAPNLYQSNPNYLYYSRGNGCAPSLNANGCYVLGNENLDPEISINKELGIAFARGGWAAGVTYFRNDYESKIVSSNDLISKTVNNEAVLQWDNAKDAVVKGWEGNLGIPLLGAHGETLSWNTNFTYMQENKDGDGNPLSVVPKYTVNSMLDWQVNEALAVSLTGTWYGKQEPRVLNPSRDSPVTAANEQKTLDPYHIWGVGGTYEVNKNLSLGAGINNLFDKRVYREGAGTSAGASTYNEPGRSFYASITTSF
;
A
#
# COMPACT_ATOMS: atom_id res chain seq x y z
N MET A 1 -29.10 25.38 20.53
CA MET A 1 -28.95 24.42 19.43
C MET A 1 -28.85 23.04 20.09
N TYR A 2 -29.89 22.24 20.01
CA TYR A 2 -29.97 20.95 20.73
C TYR A 2 -29.08 19.90 20.05
N PRO A 3 -28.31 19.09 20.79
CA PRO A 3 -27.57 17.99 20.20
C PRO A 3 -28.58 16.94 19.75
N ARG A 4 -28.64 16.68 18.44
CA ARG A 4 -29.49 15.64 17.85
C ARG A 4 -28.83 14.27 18.05
N PHE A 5 -28.70 13.83 19.29
CA PHE A 5 -28.50 12.41 19.59
C PHE A 5 -29.81 11.67 19.30
N LYS A 6 -29.90 10.97 18.17
CA LYS A 6 -30.89 9.91 18.00
C LYS A 6 -30.19 8.57 18.26
N LEU A 7 -30.38 8.03 19.47
CA LEU A 7 -30.12 6.63 19.75
C LEU A 7 -31.04 5.79 18.83
N SER A 8 -30.47 5.20 17.79
CA SER A 8 -31.19 4.20 17.00
C SER A 8 -31.32 2.92 17.81
N HIS A 9 -32.50 2.29 17.76
CA HIS A 9 -32.88 1.10 18.54
C HIS A 9 -32.08 -0.17 18.17
N LEU A 10 -31.09 -0.06 17.28
CA LEU A 10 -30.20 -1.15 16.89
C LEU A 10 -29.06 -1.41 17.89
N VAL A 11 -28.74 -0.43 18.75
CA VAL A 11 -27.67 -0.56 19.77
C VAL A 11 -28.13 -1.40 20.97
N LEU A 12 -29.44 -1.50 21.22
CA LEU A 12 -30.00 -2.34 22.29
C LEU A 12 -30.26 -3.81 21.87
N ALA A 13 -30.21 -4.12 20.57
CA ALA A 13 -30.54 -5.46 20.06
C ALA A 13 -29.34 -6.44 20.04
N LEU A 14 -28.12 -5.98 20.32
CA LEU A 14 -26.91 -6.81 20.34
C LEU A 14 -26.52 -7.35 21.73
N MET A 15 -27.32 -7.08 22.78
CA MET A 15 -27.13 -7.66 24.12
C MET A 15 -28.02 -8.89 24.40
N ALA A 16 -28.78 -9.38 23.41
CA ALA A 16 -29.70 -10.50 23.59
C ALA A 16 -29.44 -11.64 22.60
N CYS A 17 -28.24 -12.23 22.65
CA CYS A 17 -27.98 -13.56 22.09
C CYS A 17 -27.16 -14.36 23.11
N SER A 18 -27.85 -15.04 24.02
CA SER A 18 -27.30 -16.16 24.78
C SER A 18 -27.07 -17.35 23.86
N PRO A 19 -25.92 -18.02 23.91
CA PRO A 19 -25.85 -19.45 23.63
C PRO A 19 -25.83 -20.22 24.95
N ALA A 20 -26.64 -21.25 24.97
CA ALA A 20 -26.81 -22.19 26.05
C ALA A 20 -25.49 -22.87 26.45
N THR A 21 -25.36 -23.08 27.76
CA THR A 21 -24.44 -23.99 28.43
C THR A 21 -24.38 -25.36 27.76
N LEU A 22 -23.18 -25.81 27.43
CA LEU A 22 -22.85 -27.22 27.21
C LEU A 22 -21.69 -27.58 28.14
N LEU A 23 -21.98 -28.55 29.01
CA LEU A 23 -21.08 -29.19 29.94
C LEU A 23 -19.97 -29.93 29.17
N ALA A 24 -18.71 -29.76 29.59
CA ALA A 24 -17.62 -30.64 29.21
C ALA A 24 -17.04 -31.26 30.47
N GLU A 25 -17.18 -32.57 30.58
CA GLU A 25 -16.55 -33.41 31.59
C GLU A 25 -15.02 -33.39 31.43
N THR A 26 -14.34 -33.26 32.56
CA THR A 26 -12.90 -33.47 32.73
C THR A 26 -12.59 -34.96 32.74
N VAL A 27 -11.72 -35.41 31.84
CA VAL A 27 -11.00 -36.68 31.99
C VAL A 27 -9.51 -36.39 32.01
N GLU A 28 -8.93 -36.49 33.21
CA GLU A 28 -7.49 -36.58 33.42
C GLU A 28 -6.98 -37.90 32.85
N GLY A 29 -5.97 -37.82 31.99
CA GLY A 29 -5.29 -38.96 31.40
C GLY A 29 -3.78 -38.79 31.52
N ASN A 30 -3.22 -39.43 32.54
CA ASN A 30 -1.80 -39.59 32.84
C ASN A 30 -0.99 -39.98 31.58
N ARG A 31 0.11 -39.27 31.28
CA ARG A 31 1.15 -39.78 30.37
C ARG A 31 2.51 -39.71 31.04
N GLU A 32 2.94 -40.87 31.48
CA GLU A 32 4.30 -41.17 31.89
C GLU A 32 5.29 -40.99 30.73
N THR A 33 6.47 -40.57 31.12
CA THR A 33 7.70 -40.41 30.35
C THR A 33 8.21 -41.75 29.81
N GLY A 34 8.46 -41.82 28.51
CA GLY A 34 9.23 -42.88 27.87
C GLY A 34 10.16 -42.29 26.83
N LYS A 35 11.43 -42.14 27.20
CA LYS A 35 12.54 -41.89 26.28
C LYS A 35 12.79 -43.16 25.47
N ASP A 36 12.77 -43.05 24.15
CA ASP A 36 13.78 -43.71 23.33
C ASP A 36 14.00 -42.88 22.05
N ALA A 37 15.26 -42.50 21.88
CA ALA A 37 15.75 -41.61 20.86
C ALA A 37 15.96 -42.37 19.55
N LEU A 38 15.20 -42.00 18.52
CA LEU A 38 15.71 -42.02 17.15
C LEU A 38 16.22 -40.60 16.87
N GLN A 39 17.53 -40.39 17.07
CA GLN A 39 18.23 -39.27 16.45
C GLN A 39 18.20 -39.52 14.93
N LEU A 40 17.17 -39.00 14.27
CA LEU A 40 17.26 -38.66 12.87
C LEU A 40 18.38 -37.62 12.76
N GLY A 41 19.39 -37.90 11.95
CA GLY A 41 20.47 -36.95 11.69
C GLY A 41 19.83 -35.62 11.32
N GLU A 42 20.20 -34.56 12.03
CA GLU A 42 19.70 -33.21 11.81
C GLU A 42 20.15 -32.78 10.41
N THR A 43 19.31 -33.00 9.40
CA THR A 43 19.58 -32.53 8.05
C THR A 43 19.40 -31.03 8.08
N HIS A 44 20.52 -30.33 8.23
CA HIS A 44 20.59 -28.88 8.06
C HIS A 44 20.21 -28.55 6.60
N VAL A 45 19.01 -28.03 6.41
CA VAL A 45 18.51 -27.55 5.12
C VAL A 45 18.50 -26.03 5.18
N VAL A 46 19.26 -25.42 4.28
CA VAL A 46 19.30 -23.96 4.13
C VAL A 46 17.90 -23.46 3.75
N ALA A 47 17.51 -22.25 4.14
CA ALA A 47 16.22 -21.68 3.75
C ALA A 47 16.23 -21.23 2.28
N THR A 48 15.06 -21.07 1.65
CA THR A 48 14.98 -20.50 0.30
C THR A 48 15.47 -19.06 0.28
N ALA A 49 15.84 -18.54 -0.90
CA ALA A 49 16.20 -17.13 -1.06
C ALA A 49 15.08 -16.19 -0.58
N GLU A 50 13.82 -16.55 -0.80
CA GLU A 50 12.66 -15.80 -0.29
C GLU A 50 12.67 -15.62 1.22
N GLU A 51 12.86 -16.72 1.96
CA GLU A 51 12.80 -16.71 3.42
C GLU A 51 14.04 -16.04 4.03
N GLU A 52 15.22 -16.24 3.43
CA GLU A 52 16.45 -15.56 3.86
C GLU A 52 16.34 -14.03 3.67
N LEU A 53 15.80 -13.59 2.53
CA LEU A 53 15.65 -12.16 2.24
C LEU A 53 14.66 -11.46 3.18
N LYS A 54 13.72 -12.18 3.80
CA LYS A 54 12.85 -11.63 4.86
C LYS A 54 13.64 -11.23 6.12
N GLN A 55 14.90 -11.67 6.25
CA GLN A 55 15.81 -11.25 7.32
C GLN A 55 16.65 -10.04 6.94
N ALA A 56 16.56 -9.48 5.73
CA ALA A 56 17.35 -8.31 5.33
C ALA A 56 17.02 -7.07 6.18
N SER A 57 17.96 -6.13 6.28
CA SER A 57 17.80 -4.92 7.10
C SER A 57 16.61 -4.06 6.69
N GLY A 58 16.32 -4.00 5.39
CA GLY A 58 15.16 -3.34 4.81
C GLY A 58 13.83 -4.07 5.01
N VAL A 59 13.74 -5.09 5.87
CA VAL A 59 12.49 -5.84 6.12
C VAL A 59 11.92 -5.53 7.49
N SER A 60 10.59 -5.47 7.57
CA SER A 60 9.86 -5.34 8.83
C SER A 60 8.62 -6.23 8.82
N LEU A 61 8.27 -6.73 10.01
CA LEU A 61 7.13 -7.60 10.22
C LEU A 61 6.15 -6.93 11.18
N ILE A 62 4.87 -6.93 10.82
CA ILE A 62 3.76 -6.54 11.69
C ILE A 62 2.93 -7.80 11.93
N THR A 63 2.75 -8.19 13.18
CA THR A 63 2.02 -9.41 13.55
C THR A 63 0.53 -9.13 13.78
N ALA A 64 -0.30 -10.17 13.81
CA ALA A 64 -1.70 -10.07 14.23
C ALA A 64 -1.84 -9.47 15.64
N GLU A 65 -0.88 -9.74 16.54
CA GLU A 65 -0.88 -9.16 17.89
C GLU A 65 -0.58 -7.66 17.87
N ASP A 66 0.32 -7.21 16.99
CA ASP A 66 0.57 -5.78 16.78
C ASP A 66 -0.69 -5.05 16.31
N ILE A 67 -1.43 -5.66 15.38
CA ILE A 67 -2.71 -5.14 14.86
C ILE A 67 -3.78 -5.14 15.96
N LYS A 68 -3.83 -6.18 16.79
CA LYS A 68 -4.77 -6.28 17.92
C LYS A 68 -4.53 -5.19 18.96
N LYS A 69 -3.27 -4.95 19.34
CA LYS A 69 -2.87 -3.90 20.28
C LYS A 69 -3.06 -2.49 19.72
N ARG A 70 -2.94 -2.32 18.41
CA ARG A 70 -3.03 -1.03 17.71
C ARG A 70 -3.92 -1.16 16.47
N PRO A 71 -5.24 -1.32 16.66
CA PRO A 71 -6.15 -1.55 15.55
C PRO A 71 -6.16 -0.34 14.60
N PRO A 72 -5.91 -0.52 13.30
CA PRO A 72 -6.08 0.54 12.32
C PRO A 72 -7.57 0.92 12.24
N VAL A 73 -7.84 2.17 11.87
CA VAL A 73 -9.22 2.67 11.78
C VAL A 73 -9.97 1.89 10.71
N ASN A 74 -9.36 1.75 9.54
CA ASN A 74 -9.86 0.91 8.46
C ASN A 74 -8.70 0.34 7.62
N ASP A 75 -7.99 1.24 6.94
CA ASP A 75 -6.92 0.92 6.01
C ASP A 75 -5.65 0.46 6.73
N LEU A 76 -5.00 -0.60 6.24
CA LEU A 76 -3.78 -1.15 6.84
C LEU A 76 -2.59 -0.19 6.75
N SER A 77 -2.65 0.81 5.87
CA SER A 77 -1.64 1.87 5.79
C SER A 77 -1.44 2.62 7.12
N ASP A 78 -2.46 2.70 7.99
CA ASP A 78 -2.38 3.32 9.32
C ASP A 78 -1.32 2.68 10.23
N ILE A 79 -1.16 1.35 10.14
CA ILE A 79 -0.16 0.60 10.92
C ILE A 79 1.13 0.40 10.13
N VAL A 80 1.04 0.19 8.81
CA VAL A 80 2.22 0.00 7.94
C VAL A 80 3.11 1.25 7.92
N ARG A 81 2.53 2.46 7.94
CA ARG A 81 3.29 3.73 7.98
C ARG A 81 4.18 3.90 9.22
N LYS A 82 4.04 3.06 10.25
CA LYS A 82 4.83 3.12 11.49
C LYS A 82 6.12 2.31 11.41
N MET A 83 6.34 1.60 10.30
CA MET A 83 7.60 0.90 10.03
C MET A 83 8.68 1.88 9.58
N PRO A 84 9.97 1.58 9.84
CA PRO A 84 11.07 2.39 9.33
C PRO A 84 11.06 2.41 7.80
N GLY A 85 11.42 3.54 7.21
CA GLY A 85 11.46 3.71 5.76
C GLY A 85 10.07 3.81 5.12
N VAL A 86 8.99 3.97 5.89
CA VAL A 86 7.62 4.01 5.36
C VAL A 86 6.97 5.35 5.64
N ASN A 87 6.30 5.89 4.62
CA ASN A 87 5.56 7.14 4.66
C ASN A 87 4.10 6.91 4.22
N LEU A 88 3.26 7.89 4.54
CA LEU A 88 1.89 7.97 4.03
C LEU A 88 1.76 9.30 3.27
N THR A 89 1.67 9.24 1.94
CA THR A 89 1.77 10.42 1.04
C THR A 89 0.79 10.34 -0.13
N GLY A 90 0.46 11.48 -0.75
CA GLY A 90 -0.35 11.51 -1.96
C GLY A 90 0.34 10.83 -3.15
N ASN A 91 -0.43 10.50 -4.18
CA ASN A 91 0.10 9.77 -5.35
C ASN A 91 1.18 10.57 -6.14
N SER A 92 1.17 11.90 -6.01
CA SER A 92 2.15 12.79 -6.63
C SER A 92 2.55 13.95 -5.72
N ALA A 93 3.73 14.48 -5.98
CA ALA A 93 4.22 15.74 -5.43
C ALA A 93 3.43 16.98 -5.90
N SER A 94 2.45 16.87 -6.79
CA SER A 94 1.56 18.00 -7.12
C SER A 94 0.62 18.39 -5.99
N GLY A 95 0.36 17.49 -5.03
CA GLY A 95 -0.62 17.70 -3.96
C GLY A 95 -2.09 17.64 -4.40
N THR A 96 -2.38 17.35 -5.68
CA THR A 96 -3.75 17.05 -6.14
C THR A 96 -4.23 15.74 -5.52
N ARG A 97 -5.53 15.64 -5.18
CA ARG A 97 -6.09 14.46 -4.48
C ARG A 97 -5.32 14.11 -3.19
N GLY A 98 -4.70 15.10 -2.53
CA GLY A 98 -3.68 14.87 -1.49
C GLY A 98 -4.18 14.23 -0.20
N ASN A 99 -5.49 14.17 0.04
CA ASN A 99 -6.07 13.38 1.13
C ASN A 99 -6.13 11.87 0.82
N ASN A 100 -6.02 11.47 -0.44
CA ASN A 100 -5.90 10.06 -0.85
C ASN A 100 -4.45 9.58 -0.68
N ARG A 101 -3.95 9.64 0.57
CA ARG A 101 -2.59 9.21 0.89
C ARG A 101 -2.47 7.69 0.89
N GLN A 102 -1.32 7.19 0.45
CA GLN A 102 -1.01 5.77 0.28
C GLN A 102 0.40 5.46 0.82
N ILE A 103 0.71 4.17 0.96
CA ILE A 103 2.01 3.70 1.46
C ILE A 103 3.11 4.08 0.45
N ASP A 104 4.16 4.74 0.94
CA ASP A 104 5.37 5.07 0.19
C ASP A 104 6.60 4.54 0.93
N LEU A 105 7.37 3.71 0.23
CA LEU A 105 8.59 3.09 0.74
C LEU A 105 9.81 3.90 0.29
N ARG A 106 10.55 4.40 1.29
CA ARG A 106 11.76 5.22 1.15
C ARG A 106 11.57 6.48 0.29
N GLY A 107 10.36 7.03 0.14
CA GLY A 107 10.15 8.27 -0.62
C GLY A 107 10.15 8.06 -2.15
N MET A 108 10.04 6.81 -2.61
CA MET A 108 9.98 6.46 -4.03
C MET A 108 8.60 6.74 -4.65
N GLY A 109 7.60 7.08 -3.84
CA GLY A 109 6.22 7.36 -4.25
C GLY A 109 5.32 6.12 -4.24
N PRO A 110 4.00 6.27 -4.02
CA PRO A 110 3.08 5.12 -3.88
C PRO A 110 2.98 4.21 -5.11
N GLU A 111 3.16 4.75 -6.32
CA GLU A 111 3.18 3.96 -7.56
C GLU A 111 4.28 2.89 -7.58
N ASN A 112 5.35 3.07 -6.78
CA ASN A 112 6.49 2.18 -6.64
C ASN A 112 6.39 1.22 -5.43
N THR A 113 5.22 1.15 -4.79
CA THR A 113 4.90 0.18 -3.74
C THR A 113 3.99 -0.91 -4.31
N LEU A 114 4.52 -2.13 -4.37
CA LEU A 114 3.76 -3.31 -4.78
C LEU A 114 3.01 -3.89 -3.57
N ILE A 115 1.69 -3.94 -3.65
CA ILE A 115 0.86 -4.61 -2.63
C ILE A 115 0.62 -6.05 -3.06
N LEU A 116 0.84 -6.98 -2.14
CA LEU A 116 0.50 -8.39 -2.30
C LEU A 116 -0.51 -8.81 -1.23
N ILE A 117 -1.36 -9.79 -1.55
CA ILE A 117 -2.18 -10.52 -0.58
C ILE A 117 -1.82 -11.99 -0.72
N ASP A 118 -1.28 -12.61 0.33
CA ASP A 118 -0.79 -14.00 0.31
C ASP A 118 0.19 -14.26 -0.86
N GLY A 119 1.10 -13.33 -1.11
CA GLY A 119 2.08 -13.40 -2.21
C GLY A 119 1.52 -13.09 -3.61
N LYS A 120 0.22 -12.80 -3.73
CA LYS A 120 -0.45 -12.49 -5.00
C LYS A 120 -0.57 -10.98 -5.22
N PRO A 121 -0.17 -10.44 -6.38
CA PRO A 121 -0.21 -9.00 -6.63
C PRO A 121 -1.63 -8.43 -6.62
N VAL A 122 -1.73 -7.20 -6.13
CA VAL A 122 -2.94 -6.38 -6.17
C VAL A 122 -2.66 -5.14 -7.00
N THR A 123 -3.35 -5.01 -8.13
CA THR A 123 -3.13 -3.94 -9.11
C THR A 123 -4.42 -3.19 -9.45
N SER A 124 -5.43 -3.28 -8.58
CA SER A 124 -6.77 -2.73 -8.80
C SER A 124 -6.77 -1.21 -9.03
N ARG A 125 -5.83 -0.46 -8.44
CA ARG A 125 -5.66 0.99 -8.71
C ARG A 125 -5.43 1.33 -10.19
N ASN A 126 -4.95 0.38 -11.01
CA ASN A 126 -4.71 0.61 -12.44
C ASN A 126 -6.00 0.81 -13.24
N ALA A 127 -7.16 0.41 -12.69
CA ALA A 127 -8.47 0.72 -13.28
C ALA A 127 -8.87 2.21 -13.19
N VAL A 128 -8.11 3.02 -12.46
CA VAL A 128 -8.31 4.48 -12.30
C VAL A 128 -7.40 5.23 -13.25
N ARG A 129 -7.86 6.33 -13.86
CA ARG A 129 -7.04 7.15 -14.78
C ARG A 129 -5.75 7.65 -14.12
N TYR A 130 -4.61 7.49 -14.81
CA TYR A 130 -3.32 8.10 -14.44
C TYR A 130 -3.12 9.42 -15.19
N THR A 131 -3.20 10.55 -14.50
CA THR A 131 -3.18 11.88 -15.12
C THR A 131 -1.76 12.38 -15.42
N ARG A 132 -1.64 13.50 -16.15
CA ARG A 132 -0.36 14.09 -16.60
C ARG A 132 0.67 14.28 -15.48
N SER A 133 0.23 14.70 -14.29
CA SER A 133 1.12 14.98 -13.16
C SER A 133 1.38 13.78 -12.25
N GLY A 134 0.88 12.60 -12.63
CA GLY A 134 1.02 11.37 -11.86
C GLY A 134 -0.12 11.11 -10.87
N GLU A 135 -1.23 11.84 -11.02
CA GLU A 135 -2.36 11.73 -10.08
C GLU A 135 -3.27 10.58 -10.43
N ARG A 136 -3.84 9.95 -9.40
CA ARG A 136 -4.97 9.05 -9.49
C ARG A 136 -5.99 9.42 -8.43
N ASP A 137 -7.26 9.43 -8.80
CA ASP A 137 -8.36 9.47 -7.83
C ASP A 137 -8.66 8.06 -7.31
N THR A 138 -7.71 7.56 -6.51
CA THR A 138 -7.72 6.23 -5.88
C THR A 138 -7.27 6.33 -4.44
N ARG A 139 -7.81 5.47 -3.57
CA ARG A 139 -7.37 5.31 -2.18
C ARG A 139 -6.25 4.28 -2.01
N GLY A 140 -5.73 3.75 -3.13
CA GLY A 140 -4.70 2.71 -3.15
C GLY A 140 -5.23 1.29 -2.96
N ASP A 141 -4.33 0.37 -2.64
CA ASP A 141 -4.59 -1.08 -2.60
C ASP A 141 -4.39 -1.72 -1.23
N SER A 142 -4.20 -0.95 -0.15
CA SER A 142 -3.99 -1.48 1.22
C SER A 142 -5.29 -1.71 2.02
N ASN A 143 -6.46 -1.49 1.42
CA ASN A 143 -7.78 -1.60 2.08
C ASN A 143 -8.67 -2.71 1.51
N TRP A 144 -8.06 -3.77 0.95
CA TRP A 144 -8.76 -4.92 0.40
C TRP A 144 -8.91 -6.09 1.38
N VAL A 145 -8.14 -6.09 2.48
CA VAL A 145 -8.19 -7.11 3.53
C VAL A 145 -8.57 -6.45 4.85
N PRO A 146 -9.60 -6.93 5.56
CA PRO A 146 -9.95 -6.38 6.87
C PRO A 146 -8.88 -6.72 7.91
N ALA A 147 -8.53 -5.74 8.74
CA ALA A 147 -7.42 -5.86 9.71
C ALA A 147 -7.51 -7.08 10.65
N ASN A 148 -8.71 -7.52 11.02
CA ASN A 148 -8.91 -8.67 11.91
C ASN A 148 -8.58 -10.03 11.26
N GLU A 149 -8.48 -10.08 9.92
CA GLU A 149 -8.20 -11.30 9.14
C GLU A 149 -6.75 -11.37 8.65
N VAL A 150 -5.94 -10.38 9.02
CA VAL A 150 -4.50 -10.35 8.77
C VAL A 150 -3.80 -11.19 9.83
N GLU A 151 -2.97 -12.14 9.38
CA GLU A 151 -2.06 -12.90 10.22
C GLU A 151 -0.78 -12.10 10.47
N ARG A 152 -0.25 -11.50 9.41
CA ARG A 152 0.92 -10.62 9.45
C ARG A 152 1.01 -9.77 8.20
N ILE A 153 1.81 -8.71 8.27
CA ILE A 153 2.19 -7.89 7.12
C ILE A 153 3.72 -7.89 7.03
N GLU A 154 4.24 -8.27 5.87
CA GLU A 154 5.67 -8.23 5.56
C GLU A 154 5.93 -6.97 4.73
N VAL A 155 6.82 -6.09 5.21
CA VAL A 155 7.19 -4.83 4.54
C VAL A 155 8.65 -4.94 4.12
N LEU A 156 8.90 -5.15 2.83
CA LEU A 156 10.24 -5.31 2.24
C LEU A 156 10.60 -4.04 1.48
N ARG A 157 11.75 -3.43 1.80
CA ARG A 157 12.24 -2.18 1.20
C ARG A 157 13.54 -2.42 0.44
N GLY A 158 13.74 -1.65 -0.63
CA GLY A 158 15.01 -1.62 -1.35
C GLY A 158 15.38 -2.96 -2.02
N PRO A 159 16.60 -3.49 -1.83
CA PRO A 159 17.11 -4.59 -2.65
C PRO A 159 16.40 -5.92 -2.45
N ALA A 160 15.91 -6.23 -1.24
CA ALA A 160 15.18 -7.47 -0.96
C ALA A 160 13.84 -7.56 -1.72
N ALA A 161 13.25 -6.42 -2.08
CA ALA A 161 11.99 -6.34 -2.79
C ALA A 161 12.13 -6.50 -4.32
N ALA A 162 13.32 -6.32 -4.89
CA ALA A 162 13.54 -6.32 -6.34
C ALA A 162 13.15 -7.66 -7.02
N ARG A 163 13.24 -8.78 -6.28
CA ARG A 163 12.87 -10.12 -6.77
C ARG A 163 11.41 -10.24 -7.25
N TYR A 164 10.52 -9.41 -6.71
CA TYR A 164 9.10 -9.42 -7.04
C TYR A 164 8.78 -8.78 -8.41
N GLY A 165 9.78 -8.26 -9.12
CA GLY A 165 9.65 -7.77 -10.49
C GLY A 165 8.96 -6.42 -10.61
N SER A 166 8.15 -6.25 -11.66
CA SER A 166 7.60 -4.95 -12.04
C SER A 166 6.76 -4.32 -10.91
N GLY A 167 7.16 -3.12 -10.47
CA GLY A 167 6.42 -2.30 -9.51
C GLY A 167 6.93 -2.37 -8.07
N SER A 168 8.00 -3.13 -7.78
CA SER A 168 8.60 -3.24 -6.44
C SER A 168 9.81 -2.31 -6.21
N MET A 169 9.96 -1.26 -7.02
CA MET A 169 11.13 -0.35 -6.97
C MET A 169 11.29 0.37 -5.63
N GLY A 170 10.19 0.79 -4.99
CA GLY A 170 10.20 1.28 -3.61
C GLY A 170 10.22 0.12 -2.61
N GLY A 171 9.36 -0.86 -2.88
CA GLY A 171 9.38 -2.14 -2.21
C GLY A 171 8.06 -2.91 -2.31
N VAL A 172 7.87 -3.86 -1.40
CA VAL A 172 6.70 -4.73 -1.32
C VAL A 172 6.05 -4.62 0.05
N VAL A 173 4.71 -4.60 0.07
CA VAL A 173 3.89 -4.83 1.27
C VAL A 173 3.04 -6.07 1.02
N ASN A 174 3.37 -7.17 1.68
CA ASN A 174 2.67 -8.44 1.54
C ASN A 174 1.77 -8.67 2.76
N ILE A 175 0.46 -8.58 2.53
CA ILE A 175 -0.57 -8.82 3.54
C ILE A 175 -0.88 -10.31 3.56
N ILE A 176 -0.49 -11.00 4.62
CA ILE A 176 -0.76 -12.42 4.79
C ILE A 176 -2.04 -12.59 5.60
N THR A 177 -3.00 -13.34 5.05
CA THR A 177 -4.28 -13.63 5.70
C THR A 177 -4.16 -14.84 6.62
N LYS A 178 -5.04 -14.91 7.64
CA LYS A 178 -5.16 -16.10 8.49
C LYS A 178 -5.47 -17.33 7.66
N ARG A 179 -4.82 -18.45 7.97
CA ARG A 179 -5.00 -19.76 7.31
C ARG A 179 -6.17 -20.55 7.93
N PRO A 180 -6.72 -21.56 7.22
CA PRO A 180 -7.66 -22.50 7.83
C PRO A 180 -7.11 -23.13 9.11
N THR A 181 -8.00 -23.39 10.07
CA THR A 181 -7.66 -23.97 11.38
C THR A 181 -7.90 -25.48 11.39
N ASP A 182 -7.13 -26.20 12.23
CA ASP A 182 -7.27 -27.66 12.38
C ASP A 182 -8.56 -28.09 13.10
N LYS A 183 -9.17 -27.15 13.83
CA LYS A 183 -10.47 -27.31 14.49
C LYS A 183 -11.43 -26.26 13.96
N LEU A 184 -12.72 -26.53 14.10
CA LEU A 184 -13.73 -25.51 13.82
C LEU A 184 -13.53 -24.34 14.79
N SER A 185 -13.17 -23.20 14.23
CA SER A 185 -12.93 -21.95 14.95
C SER A 185 -13.64 -20.82 14.23
N GLY A 186 -14.08 -19.83 14.98
CA GLY A 186 -14.73 -18.67 14.42
C GLY A 186 -14.48 -17.42 15.24
N SER A 187 -14.64 -16.26 14.60
CA SER A 187 -14.58 -14.98 15.29
C SER A 187 -15.60 -13.98 14.75
N LEU A 188 -16.04 -13.07 15.62
CA LEU A 188 -16.82 -11.89 15.29
C LEU A 188 -16.18 -10.70 15.99
N SER A 189 -15.72 -9.74 15.20
CA SER A 189 -15.04 -8.54 15.66
C SER A 189 -15.87 -7.31 15.30
N ALA A 190 -16.03 -6.38 16.23
CA ALA A 190 -16.56 -5.05 15.97
C ALA A 190 -15.57 -3.97 16.45
N PHE A 191 -15.48 -2.88 15.70
CA PHE A 191 -14.63 -1.73 15.99
C PHE A 191 -15.36 -0.43 15.68
N THR A 192 -15.14 0.60 16.49
CA THR A 192 -15.60 1.96 16.23
C THR A 192 -14.49 2.97 16.53
N ASN A 193 -14.38 4.01 15.71
CA ASN A 193 -13.55 5.19 15.97
C ASN A 193 -14.47 6.43 15.97
N LEU A 194 -14.36 7.24 17.02
CA LEU A 194 -15.21 8.38 17.33
C LEU A 194 -14.32 9.64 17.44
N PRO A 195 -14.21 10.44 16.37
CA PRO A 195 -13.56 11.74 16.42
C PRO A 195 -14.18 12.67 17.47
N GLU A 196 -13.35 13.50 18.09
CA GLU A 196 -13.80 14.56 19.02
C GLU A 196 -14.43 15.74 18.28
N ASP A 197 -13.91 16.07 17.09
CA ASP A 197 -14.51 17.02 16.16
C ASP A 197 -15.58 16.31 15.31
N ASP A 198 -16.79 16.86 15.26
CA ASP A 198 -17.90 16.29 14.49
C ASP A 198 -17.77 16.50 12.98
N ALA A 199 -16.89 17.41 12.54
CA ALA A 199 -16.51 17.56 11.14
C ALA A 199 -15.60 16.43 10.63
N GLU A 200 -15.06 15.57 11.51
CA GLU A 200 -14.23 14.43 11.13
C GLU A 200 -15.03 13.13 11.03
N GLY A 201 -14.74 12.34 10.00
CA GLY A 201 -15.47 11.11 9.70
C GLY A 201 -15.33 10.01 10.75
N MET A 202 -16.45 9.59 11.36
CA MET A 202 -16.48 8.42 12.25
C MET A 202 -16.28 7.11 11.49
N THR A 203 -15.77 6.06 12.15
CA THR A 203 -15.66 4.72 11.54
C THR A 203 -16.36 3.66 12.35
N LYS A 204 -17.02 2.72 11.65
CA LYS A 204 -17.58 1.48 12.21
C LYS A 204 -17.16 0.31 11.33
N ARG A 205 -16.70 -0.77 11.95
CA ARG A 205 -16.24 -1.98 11.25
C ARG A 205 -16.75 -3.22 11.96
N THR A 206 -17.23 -4.19 11.19
CA THR A 206 -17.64 -5.50 11.69
C THR A 206 -17.10 -6.56 10.76
N THR A 207 -16.36 -7.51 11.33
CA THR A 207 -15.70 -8.59 10.60
C THR A 207 -16.09 -9.92 11.24
N PHE A 208 -16.40 -10.92 10.43
CA PHE A 208 -16.57 -12.30 10.90
C PHE A 208 -15.59 -13.22 10.18
N SER A 209 -15.20 -14.31 10.85
CA SER A 209 -14.47 -15.41 10.24
C SER A 209 -14.93 -16.75 10.78
N LEU A 210 -14.84 -17.77 9.93
CA LEU A 210 -15.11 -19.16 10.25
C LEU A 210 -14.12 -20.04 9.48
N SER A 211 -13.45 -20.94 10.16
CA SER A 211 -12.48 -21.87 9.57
C SER A 211 -12.51 -23.21 10.28
N GLY A 212 -12.08 -24.26 9.59
CA GLY A 212 -12.01 -25.59 10.18
C GLY A 212 -11.91 -26.70 9.13
N PRO A 213 -11.85 -27.97 9.58
CA PRO A 213 -11.96 -29.11 8.68
C PRO A 213 -13.41 -29.33 8.21
N LEU A 214 -13.58 -29.60 6.92
CA LEU A 214 -14.80 -30.20 6.34
C LEU A 214 -14.70 -31.73 6.32
N THR A 215 -13.50 -32.24 6.06
CA THR A 215 -13.11 -33.66 6.10
C THR A 215 -11.65 -33.75 6.54
N ASP A 216 -11.10 -34.95 6.69
CA ASP A 216 -9.68 -35.15 7.03
C ASP A 216 -8.71 -34.55 5.98
N ALA A 217 -9.14 -34.48 4.71
CA ALA A 217 -8.32 -33.98 3.60
C ALA A 217 -8.67 -32.54 3.18
N LEU A 218 -9.76 -31.96 3.71
CA LEU A 218 -10.33 -30.72 3.20
C LEU A 218 -10.60 -29.74 4.35
N THR A 219 -9.92 -28.60 4.35
CA THR A 219 -10.13 -27.52 5.32
C THR A 219 -10.59 -26.25 4.62
N PHE A 220 -11.32 -25.40 5.33
CA PHE A 220 -11.85 -24.17 4.78
C PHE A 220 -11.57 -22.96 5.68
N ARG A 221 -11.63 -21.79 5.06
CA ARG A 221 -11.73 -20.49 5.71
C ARG A 221 -12.71 -19.63 4.95
N VAL A 222 -13.64 -18.99 5.64
CA VAL A 222 -14.45 -17.91 5.11
C VAL A 222 -14.35 -16.72 6.05
N TYR A 223 -14.15 -15.54 5.50
CA TYR A 223 -14.29 -14.29 6.25
C TYR A 223 -15.14 -13.28 5.48
N GLY A 224 -15.79 -12.39 6.21
CA GLY A 224 -16.48 -11.26 5.63
C GLY A 224 -16.37 -10.01 6.48
N ASN A 225 -16.44 -8.85 5.83
CA ASN A 225 -16.27 -7.54 6.46
C ASN A 225 -17.28 -6.53 5.94
N LEU A 226 -17.79 -5.71 6.85
CA LEU A 226 -18.53 -4.50 6.58
C LEU A 226 -17.83 -3.35 7.31
N ASN A 227 -17.31 -2.39 6.55
CA ASN A 227 -16.77 -1.15 7.11
C ASN A 227 -17.54 0.05 6.54
N LYS A 228 -17.72 1.07 7.37
CA LYS A 228 -18.05 2.42 6.95
C LYS A 228 -17.19 3.41 7.71
N THR A 229 -16.34 4.13 7.00
CA THR A 229 -15.72 5.38 7.44
C THR A 229 -16.49 6.51 6.78
N ASP A 230 -17.12 7.37 7.59
CA ASP A 230 -17.77 8.58 7.11
C ASP A 230 -16.74 9.53 6.49
N ALA A 231 -17.18 10.38 5.56
CA ALA A 231 -16.33 11.44 5.05
C ALA A 231 -16.16 12.51 6.13
N ASP A 232 -15.08 13.27 6.04
CA ASP A 232 -15.03 14.56 6.72
C ASP A 232 -16.11 15.49 6.13
N ASP A 233 -16.59 16.45 6.92
CA ASP A 233 -17.51 17.48 6.44
C ASP A 233 -16.87 18.29 5.32
N ALA A 234 -17.69 18.68 4.34
CA ALA A 234 -17.19 19.30 3.12
C ALA A 234 -16.51 20.66 3.40
N ASP A 235 -16.90 21.34 4.47
CA ASP A 235 -16.36 22.62 4.92
C ASP A 235 -15.31 22.50 6.05
N ILE A 236 -14.80 21.30 6.35
CA ILE A 236 -13.78 21.10 7.41
C ILE A 236 -12.55 22.01 7.26
N ASN A 237 -12.18 22.35 6.03
CA ASN A 237 -11.03 23.21 5.72
C ASN A 237 -11.41 24.69 5.51
N ALA A 238 -12.65 25.07 5.81
CA ALA A 238 -13.08 26.46 5.76
C ALA A 238 -12.24 27.30 6.73
N GLY A 239 -11.69 28.41 6.23
CA GLY A 239 -10.77 29.27 6.99
C GLY A 239 -9.30 28.85 6.96
N ASN A 240 -8.97 27.64 6.47
CA ASN A 240 -7.58 27.21 6.23
C ASN A 240 -7.20 27.31 4.75
N THR A 241 -8.17 27.15 3.84
CA THR A 241 -7.95 27.37 2.41
C THR A 241 -8.01 28.87 2.08
N ASP A 242 -7.08 29.35 1.25
CA ASP A 242 -7.04 30.75 0.77
C ASP A 242 -8.09 31.04 -0.32
N THR A 243 -9.36 30.84 0.01
CA THR A 243 -10.49 31.11 -0.90
C THR A 243 -10.62 32.60 -1.22
N ALA A 244 -10.10 33.48 -0.35
CA ALA A 244 -10.11 34.93 -0.55
C ALA A 244 -9.30 35.36 -1.78
N ASN A 245 -8.25 34.62 -2.12
CA ASN A 245 -7.44 34.83 -3.32
C ASN A 245 -7.82 33.87 -4.48
N GLY A 246 -9.04 33.32 -4.44
CA GLY A 246 -9.63 32.56 -5.54
C GLY A 246 -9.26 31.07 -5.59
N ALA A 247 -8.67 30.49 -4.54
CA ALA A 247 -8.46 29.06 -4.46
C ALA A 247 -9.79 28.31 -4.22
N SER A 248 -9.97 27.16 -4.88
CA SER A 248 -11.06 26.22 -4.58
C SER A 248 -10.89 25.69 -3.16
N LEU A 249 -11.98 25.68 -2.38
CA LEU A 249 -11.98 25.07 -1.05
C LEU A 249 -11.46 23.63 -1.13
N ALA A 250 -10.40 23.32 -0.38
CA ALA A 250 -9.84 21.98 -0.39
C ALA A 250 -10.73 21.03 0.41
N ALA A 251 -11.12 19.90 -0.19
CA ALA A 251 -11.93 18.89 0.48
C ALA A 251 -11.20 18.22 1.65
N GLY A 252 -11.97 17.72 2.62
CA GLY A 252 -11.48 16.81 3.65
C GLY A 252 -11.17 15.40 3.12
N ARG A 253 -11.08 14.42 4.02
CA ARG A 253 -10.90 13.01 3.62
C ARG A 253 -12.20 12.43 3.09
N GLU A 254 -12.09 11.74 1.97
CA GLU A 254 -13.21 11.01 1.39
C GLU A 254 -13.59 9.82 2.28
N GLY A 255 -14.88 9.62 2.52
CA GLY A 255 -15.36 8.45 3.26
C GLY A 255 -15.40 7.20 2.38
N VAL A 256 -15.50 6.02 3.00
CA VAL A 256 -15.52 4.73 2.29
C VAL A 256 -16.47 3.74 2.95
N ARG A 257 -17.13 2.92 2.13
CA ARG A 257 -17.89 1.75 2.53
C ARG A 257 -17.27 0.50 1.92
N ASN A 258 -16.69 -0.37 2.75
CA ASN A 258 -16.15 -1.65 2.34
C ASN A 258 -17.19 -2.77 2.57
N LYS A 259 -17.29 -3.67 1.60
CA LYS A 259 -17.94 -4.97 1.75
C LYS A 259 -17.01 -6.01 1.19
N ASP A 260 -16.54 -6.93 2.02
CA ASP A 260 -15.58 -7.95 1.62
C ASP A 260 -16.13 -9.32 2.00
N LEU A 261 -15.93 -10.29 1.12
CA LEU A 261 -16.20 -11.70 1.36
C LEU A 261 -15.08 -12.49 0.68
N ASN A 262 -14.48 -13.42 1.41
CA ASN A 262 -13.44 -14.30 0.90
C ASN A 262 -13.68 -15.71 1.40
N GLY A 263 -13.48 -16.69 0.51
CA GLY A 263 -13.49 -18.11 0.84
C GLY A 263 -12.25 -18.79 0.29
N LEU A 264 -11.62 -19.62 1.11
CA LEU A 264 -10.51 -20.50 0.75
C LEU A 264 -10.86 -21.93 1.13
N LEU A 265 -10.58 -22.85 0.21
CA LEU A 265 -10.65 -24.27 0.39
C LEU A 265 -9.25 -24.85 0.18
N SER A 266 -8.69 -25.47 1.22
CA SER A 266 -7.38 -26.14 1.16
C SER A 266 -7.61 -27.65 1.11
N TRP A 267 -7.14 -28.29 0.06
CA TRP A 267 -7.28 -29.72 -0.19
C TRP A 267 -5.92 -30.40 -0.15
N ALA A 268 -5.67 -31.21 0.88
CA ALA A 268 -4.56 -32.16 0.91
C ALA A 268 -4.88 -33.32 -0.04
N LEU A 269 -4.24 -33.35 -1.22
CA LEU A 269 -4.39 -34.43 -2.19
C LEU A 269 -3.77 -35.73 -1.65
N ASP A 270 -2.63 -35.60 -0.98
CA ASP A 270 -1.89 -36.61 -0.23
C ASP A 270 -0.98 -35.90 0.80
N ASP A 271 -0.13 -36.65 1.50
CA ASP A 271 0.77 -36.12 2.54
C ASP A 271 1.86 -35.14 2.02
N ARG A 272 2.01 -35.02 0.70
CA ARG A 272 3.03 -34.20 0.02
C ARG A 272 2.44 -33.08 -0.81
N GLN A 273 1.14 -33.10 -1.09
CA GLN A 273 0.52 -32.20 -2.06
C GLN A 273 -0.71 -31.52 -1.50
N THR A 274 -0.74 -30.20 -1.61
CA THR A 274 -1.89 -29.38 -1.20
C THR A 274 -2.32 -28.45 -2.33
N VAL A 275 -3.62 -28.31 -2.54
CA VAL A 275 -4.21 -27.34 -3.45
C VAL A 275 -5.11 -26.38 -2.68
N ASP A 276 -4.77 -25.10 -2.71
CA ASP A 276 -5.66 -24.03 -2.24
C ASP A 276 -6.49 -23.51 -3.41
N LEU A 277 -7.82 -23.48 -3.26
CA LEU A 277 -8.75 -22.78 -4.14
C LEU A 277 -9.34 -21.60 -3.37
N GLU A 278 -9.19 -20.39 -3.90
CA GLU A 278 -9.63 -19.18 -3.22
C GLU A 278 -10.45 -18.28 -4.14
N ALA A 279 -11.53 -17.73 -3.60
CA ALA A 279 -12.36 -16.74 -4.26
C ALA A 279 -12.61 -15.55 -3.32
N GLY A 280 -12.52 -14.33 -3.87
CA GLY A 280 -12.71 -13.09 -3.13
C GLY A 280 -13.61 -12.13 -3.88
N PHE A 281 -14.44 -11.41 -3.15
CA PHE A 281 -15.24 -10.30 -3.63
C PHE A 281 -15.15 -9.13 -2.67
N SER A 282 -14.73 -7.98 -3.17
CA SER A 282 -14.68 -6.73 -2.43
C SER A 282 -15.42 -5.63 -3.19
N ARG A 283 -16.11 -4.77 -2.46
CA ARG A 283 -16.72 -3.54 -2.96
C ARG A 283 -16.30 -2.38 -2.07
N GLN A 284 -15.73 -1.34 -2.67
CA GLN A 284 -15.48 -0.07 -2.01
C GLN A 284 -16.30 1.03 -2.69
N GLY A 285 -17.25 1.63 -1.98
CA GLY A 285 -17.99 2.79 -2.47
C GLY A 285 -17.68 4.02 -1.63
N ASN A 286 -17.40 5.15 -2.26
CA ASN A 286 -17.03 6.35 -1.52
C ASN A 286 -18.22 7.04 -0.83
N ILE A 287 -17.88 8.04 -0.01
CA ILE A 287 -18.76 9.11 0.45
C ILE A 287 -18.07 10.40 0.04
N TYR A 288 -18.58 11.03 -1.02
CA TYR A 288 -17.94 12.19 -1.62
C TYR A 288 -18.06 13.43 -0.73
N THR A 289 -16.96 14.17 -0.59
CA THR A 289 -16.89 15.39 0.25
C THR A 289 -16.35 16.61 -0.50
N GLY A 290 -16.50 16.62 -1.84
CA GLY A 290 -16.17 17.79 -2.65
C GLY A 290 -14.74 17.81 -3.21
N ASP A 291 -14.03 16.69 -3.21
CA ASP A 291 -12.67 16.63 -3.77
C ASP A 291 -12.68 16.79 -5.30
N VAL A 292 -11.74 17.56 -5.83
CA VAL A 292 -11.65 17.95 -7.25
C VAL A 292 -10.25 17.66 -7.82
N GLY A 293 -10.16 17.56 -9.15
CA GLY A 293 -8.91 17.20 -9.84
C GLY A 293 -7.96 18.37 -10.06
N THR A 294 -6.91 18.13 -10.85
CA THR A 294 -5.77 19.03 -11.04
C THR A 294 -6.15 20.39 -11.64
N GLY A 295 -7.15 20.43 -12.50
CA GLY A 295 -7.67 21.67 -13.08
C GLY A 295 -8.98 22.14 -12.44
N GLY A 296 -9.49 21.41 -11.46
CA GLY A 296 -10.80 21.62 -10.86
C GLY A 296 -10.91 22.96 -10.13
N THR A 297 -11.87 23.77 -10.55
CA THR A 297 -12.15 25.07 -9.94
C THR A 297 -13.46 25.08 -9.15
N ASP A 298 -14.25 24.00 -9.26
CA ASP A 298 -15.50 23.90 -8.53
C ASP A 298 -15.26 23.73 -7.03
N SER A 299 -16.05 24.45 -6.22
CA SER A 299 -15.90 24.51 -4.77
C SER A 299 -17.21 24.85 -4.09
N LEU A 300 -17.30 24.77 -2.75
CA LEU A 300 -18.53 24.98 -1.96
C LEU A 300 -19.06 26.42 -2.02
N THR A 301 -19.56 26.83 -3.18
CA THR A 301 -20.19 28.12 -3.45
C THR A 301 -21.63 27.91 -3.90
N PRO A 302 -22.53 28.90 -3.71
CA PRO A 302 -23.92 28.78 -4.18
C PRO A 302 -23.99 28.49 -5.69
N GLY A 303 -24.67 27.40 -6.08
CA GLY A 303 -24.82 27.00 -7.47
C GLY A 303 -23.72 26.07 -8.03
N SER A 304 -22.69 25.77 -7.24
CA SER A 304 -21.66 24.78 -7.58
C SER A 304 -22.23 23.38 -7.84
N THR A 305 -21.60 22.64 -8.74
CA THR A 305 -22.02 21.29 -9.10
C THR A 305 -21.65 20.25 -8.04
N ILE A 306 -20.55 20.44 -7.30
CA ILE A 306 -20.14 19.53 -6.23
C ILE A 306 -21.19 19.43 -5.11
N ASN A 307 -21.93 20.52 -4.85
CA ASN A 307 -22.99 20.56 -3.83
C ASN A 307 -24.08 19.50 -4.07
N GLY A 308 -24.35 19.15 -5.32
CA GLY A 308 -25.31 18.12 -5.69
C GLY A 308 -24.84 16.70 -5.36
N TRP A 309 -23.55 16.50 -5.15
CA TRP A 309 -22.90 15.20 -4.98
C TRP A 309 -22.41 14.92 -3.56
N LEU A 310 -22.35 15.92 -2.67
CA LEU A 310 -21.88 15.74 -1.29
C LEU A 310 -22.63 14.61 -0.56
N GLY A 311 -21.89 13.78 0.17
CA GLY A 311 -22.38 12.61 0.90
C GLY A 311 -22.81 11.43 0.02
N ARG A 312 -22.81 11.56 -1.31
CA ARG A 312 -23.22 10.50 -2.25
C ARG A 312 -22.04 9.63 -2.66
N GLU A 313 -22.38 8.47 -3.24
CA GLU A 313 -21.40 7.53 -3.78
C GLU A 313 -21.12 7.85 -5.25
N THR A 314 -20.11 8.69 -5.50
CA THR A 314 -19.68 9.15 -6.82
C THR A 314 -18.74 8.18 -7.52
N ASN A 315 -17.93 7.40 -6.78
CA ASN A 315 -17.08 6.33 -7.29
C ASN A 315 -17.32 5.00 -6.55
N THR A 316 -17.13 3.89 -7.26
CA THR A 316 -17.29 2.54 -6.71
C THR A 316 -16.33 1.57 -7.38
N MET A 317 -15.48 0.94 -6.58
CA MET A 317 -14.57 -0.11 -7.01
C MET A 317 -15.16 -1.47 -6.65
N TYR A 318 -15.22 -2.38 -7.60
CA TYR A 318 -15.49 -3.80 -7.37
C TYR A 318 -14.24 -4.59 -7.71
N ARG A 319 -13.79 -5.44 -6.80
CA ARG A 319 -12.65 -6.34 -7.00
C ARG A 319 -13.10 -7.78 -6.83
N GLN A 320 -12.82 -8.61 -7.82
CA GLN A 320 -13.13 -10.04 -7.83
C GLN A 320 -11.83 -10.79 -8.05
N THR A 321 -11.54 -11.77 -7.20
CA THR A 321 -10.32 -12.58 -7.31
C THR A 321 -10.65 -14.06 -7.31
N PHE A 322 -9.97 -14.81 -8.15
CA PHE A 322 -9.98 -16.26 -8.13
C PHE A 322 -8.53 -16.73 -8.21
N SER A 323 -8.13 -17.66 -7.35
CA SER A 323 -6.80 -18.25 -7.43
C SER A 323 -6.81 -19.73 -7.12
N ALA A 324 -5.91 -20.46 -7.76
CA ALA A 324 -5.56 -21.83 -7.45
C ALA A 324 -4.05 -21.88 -7.16
N THR A 325 -3.67 -22.45 -6.03
CA THR A 325 -2.26 -22.62 -5.64
C THR A 325 -2.00 -24.08 -5.30
N HIS A 326 -1.19 -24.75 -6.11
CA HIS A 326 -0.64 -26.07 -5.78
C HIS A 326 0.70 -25.90 -5.07
N ARG A 327 0.90 -26.68 -4.00
CA ARG A 327 2.16 -26.84 -3.28
C ARG A 327 2.50 -28.32 -3.22
N GLY A 328 3.74 -28.64 -3.50
CA GLY A 328 4.28 -30.00 -3.47
C GLY A 328 5.56 -30.06 -2.66
N ASP A 329 5.68 -31.08 -1.81
CA ASP A 329 6.86 -31.36 -1.00
C ASP A 329 7.44 -32.71 -1.44
N TRP A 330 8.54 -32.66 -2.17
CA TRP A 330 9.12 -33.79 -2.88
C TRP A 330 10.41 -34.23 -2.21
N SER A 331 10.86 -35.45 -2.53
CA SER A 331 12.15 -35.95 -2.04
C SER A 331 13.35 -35.13 -2.54
N PHE A 332 13.18 -34.35 -3.62
CA PHE A 332 14.23 -33.53 -4.21
C PHE A 332 14.12 -32.04 -3.86
N GLY A 333 13.11 -31.63 -3.08
CA GLY A 333 12.82 -30.21 -2.83
C GLY A 333 11.33 -29.91 -2.84
N SER A 334 10.94 -28.64 -2.94
CA SER A 334 9.53 -28.23 -2.96
C SER A 334 9.15 -27.53 -4.26
N SER A 335 7.85 -27.41 -4.50
CA SER A 335 7.30 -26.71 -5.67
C SER A 335 6.09 -25.89 -5.29
N ARG A 336 5.89 -24.76 -5.98
CA ARG A 336 4.66 -23.96 -5.91
C ARG A 336 4.23 -23.53 -7.30
N LEU A 337 2.97 -23.78 -7.63
CA LEU A 337 2.32 -23.30 -8.85
C LEU A 337 1.09 -22.47 -8.46
N LEU A 338 1.09 -21.20 -8.83
CA LEU A 338 0.02 -20.23 -8.58
C LEU A 338 -0.60 -19.81 -9.90
N ALA A 339 -1.93 -19.86 -9.98
CA ALA A 339 -2.70 -19.17 -11.00
C ALA A 339 -3.69 -18.22 -10.32
N GLN A 340 -3.75 -16.97 -10.78
CA GLN A 340 -4.66 -15.95 -10.27
C GLN A 340 -5.32 -15.21 -11.42
N TYR A 341 -6.60 -14.91 -11.23
CA TYR A 341 -7.36 -13.95 -12.01
C TYR A 341 -7.91 -12.87 -11.07
N GLU A 342 -7.62 -11.61 -11.36
CA GLU A 342 -8.22 -10.44 -10.71
C GLU A 342 -9.02 -9.65 -11.74
N LYS A 343 -10.28 -9.34 -11.41
CA LYS A 343 -11.12 -8.40 -12.15
C LYS A 343 -11.47 -7.21 -11.28
N THR A 344 -11.16 -6.03 -11.77
CA THR A 344 -11.50 -4.76 -11.14
C THR A 344 -12.43 -3.96 -12.03
N ARG A 345 -13.56 -3.51 -11.48
CA ARG A 345 -14.47 -2.56 -12.14
C ARG A 345 -14.46 -1.25 -11.37
N ASN A 346 -14.05 -0.19 -12.03
CA ASN A 346 -14.08 1.18 -11.54
C ASN A 346 -15.31 1.89 -12.12
N ASN A 347 -16.40 1.95 -11.36
CA ASN A 347 -17.65 2.59 -11.76
C ASN A 347 -17.78 3.95 -11.10
N ARG A 348 -17.62 5.04 -11.87
CA ARG A 348 -17.61 6.41 -11.34
C ARG A 348 -18.36 7.40 -12.21
N LEU A 349 -18.81 8.48 -11.61
CA LEU A 349 -19.36 9.61 -12.36
C LEU A 349 -18.30 10.17 -13.30
N LEU A 350 -18.71 10.56 -14.51
CA LEU A 350 -17.83 11.21 -15.46
C LEU A 350 -17.34 12.55 -14.91
N GLU A 351 -16.02 12.70 -14.92
CA GLU A 351 -15.32 13.95 -14.63
C GLU A 351 -14.95 14.65 -15.95
N GLY A 352 -14.72 15.96 -15.92
CA GLY A 352 -14.02 16.62 -17.02
C GLY A 352 -12.58 16.12 -17.14
N ASN A 353 -12.01 16.10 -18.35
CA ASN A 353 -10.67 15.55 -18.60
C ASN A 353 -9.64 16.63 -18.98
N THR A 354 -10.00 17.92 -18.91
CA THR A 354 -9.15 19.05 -19.33
C THR A 354 -9.66 20.38 -18.78
N GLY A 355 -8.77 21.38 -18.70
CA GLY A 355 -9.12 22.76 -18.40
C GLY A 355 -9.60 22.97 -16.97
N SER A 356 -10.44 23.98 -16.75
CA SER A 356 -10.95 24.38 -15.42
C SER A 356 -11.94 23.39 -14.79
N VAL A 357 -12.23 22.30 -15.49
CA VAL A 357 -13.14 21.22 -15.06
C VAL A 357 -12.40 19.86 -15.04
N ASP A 358 -11.07 19.83 -15.19
CA ASP A 358 -10.30 18.58 -15.14
C ASP A 358 -10.38 17.95 -13.75
N GLY A 359 -11.10 16.83 -13.69
CA GLY A 359 -11.43 16.09 -12.49
C GLY A 359 -12.64 16.60 -11.70
N ASP A 360 -13.42 17.53 -12.27
CA ASP A 360 -14.68 18.01 -11.69
C ASP A 360 -15.85 17.16 -12.17
N ILE A 361 -16.76 16.81 -11.25
CA ILE A 361 -17.97 16.04 -11.54
C ILE A 361 -19.10 17.00 -11.95
N SER A 362 -19.56 16.92 -13.19
CA SER A 362 -20.67 17.77 -13.66
C SER A 362 -22.00 17.48 -12.95
N ALA A 363 -22.92 18.47 -12.90
CA ALA A 363 -24.21 18.36 -12.18
C ALA A 363 -25.10 17.20 -12.64
N ASN A 364 -25.03 16.83 -13.93
CA ASN A 364 -25.82 15.75 -14.53
C ASN A 364 -24.91 14.58 -15.00
N ALA A 365 -23.77 14.38 -14.32
CA ALA A 365 -22.83 13.33 -14.68
C ALA A 365 -23.51 11.95 -14.65
N SER A 366 -23.28 11.18 -15.71
CA SER A 366 -23.63 9.76 -15.75
C SER A 366 -22.44 8.95 -15.25
N LYS A 367 -22.71 7.76 -14.69
CA LYS A 367 -21.63 6.83 -14.35
C LYS A 367 -21.12 6.12 -15.61
N THR A 368 -19.81 5.92 -15.66
CA THR A 368 -19.13 5.04 -16.61
C THR A 368 -18.31 4.01 -15.85
N THR A 369 -18.05 2.86 -16.47
CA THR A 369 -17.26 1.79 -15.86
C THR A 369 -16.02 1.50 -16.69
N SER A 370 -14.85 1.65 -16.07
CA SER A 370 -13.59 1.09 -16.59
C SER A 370 -13.41 -0.31 -16.03
N THR A 371 -13.02 -1.27 -16.87
CA THR A 371 -12.80 -2.66 -16.47
C THR A 371 -11.35 -3.02 -16.66
N TYR A 372 -10.71 -3.47 -15.59
CA TYR A 372 -9.33 -3.92 -15.57
C TYR A 372 -9.30 -5.41 -15.20
N ASP A 373 -8.59 -6.21 -15.98
CA ASP A 373 -8.39 -7.63 -15.72
C ASP A 373 -6.89 -7.91 -15.63
N SER A 374 -6.48 -8.74 -14.67
CA SER A 374 -5.11 -9.18 -14.45
C SER A 374 -5.08 -10.69 -14.32
N TYR A 375 -4.21 -11.34 -15.09
CA TYR A 375 -4.02 -12.78 -15.12
C TYR A 375 -2.57 -13.07 -14.77
N LEU A 376 -2.36 -13.92 -13.77
CA LEU A 376 -1.03 -14.32 -13.32
C LEU A 376 -0.92 -15.83 -13.29
N VAL A 377 0.16 -16.36 -13.84
CA VAL A 377 0.62 -17.74 -13.61
C VAL A 377 2.07 -17.68 -13.17
N GLN A 378 2.39 -18.29 -12.05
CA GLN A 378 3.74 -18.33 -11.49
C GLN A 378 4.07 -19.75 -11.04
N GLY A 379 5.20 -20.28 -11.48
CA GLY A 379 5.73 -21.57 -11.03
C GLY A 379 7.12 -21.41 -10.46
N GLN A 380 7.41 -22.09 -9.35
CA GLN A 380 8.76 -22.17 -8.77
C GLN A 380 9.06 -23.58 -8.26
N LEU A 381 10.35 -23.92 -8.27
CA LEU A 381 10.94 -25.10 -7.67
C LEU A 381 12.08 -24.68 -6.74
N ASP A 382 12.08 -25.20 -5.53
CA ASP A 382 13.10 -24.94 -4.52
C ASP A 382 13.87 -26.25 -4.26
N ILE A 383 15.15 -26.29 -4.61
CA ILE A 383 15.97 -27.51 -4.69
C ILE A 383 17.17 -27.38 -3.74
N PRO A 384 17.22 -28.18 -2.64
CA PRO A 384 18.41 -28.28 -1.82
C PRO A 384 19.56 -28.91 -2.60
N LEU A 385 20.72 -28.24 -2.60
CA LEU A 385 21.96 -28.74 -3.21
C LEU A 385 23.08 -28.75 -2.17
N GLN A 386 23.96 -29.74 -2.27
CA GLN A 386 25.15 -29.90 -1.42
C GLN A 386 26.39 -30.28 -2.24
N VAL A 387 26.52 -29.74 -3.46
CA VAL A 387 27.60 -30.15 -4.39
C VAL A 387 28.96 -29.60 -3.94
N LEU A 388 29.01 -28.33 -3.54
CA LEU A 388 30.23 -27.65 -3.06
C LEU A 388 30.00 -27.02 -1.69
N LEU A 389 28.87 -26.33 -1.55
CA LEU A 389 28.40 -25.71 -0.31
C LEU A 389 26.93 -26.10 -0.09
N PRO A 390 26.43 -26.09 1.16
CA PRO A 390 25.00 -26.18 1.41
C PRO A 390 24.29 -24.96 0.79
N GLN A 391 23.29 -25.21 -0.05
CA GLN A 391 22.55 -24.14 -0.71
C GLN A 391 21.12 -24.54 -1.07
N MET A 392 20.25 -23.55 -1.27
CA MET A 392 18.90 -23.72 -1.82
C MET A 392 18.76 -22.98 -3.15
N LEU A 393 18.77 -23.74 -4.24
CA LEU A 393 18.52 -23.22 -5.56
C LEU A 393 17.02 -23.06 -5.78
N THR A 394 16.57 -21.85 -6.08
CA THR A 394 15.20 -21.53 -6.50
C THR A 394 15.21 -21.22 -7.99
N VAL A 395 14.37 -21.89 -8.77
CA VAL A 395 14.15 -21.57 -10.19
C VAL A 395 12.67 -21.40 -10.45
N GLY A 396 12.31 -20.41 -11.26
CA GLY A 396 10.91 -20.16 -11.55
C GLY A 396 10.64 -19.35 -12.81
N ALA A 397 9.36 -19.30 -13.13
CA ALA A 397 8.82 -18.60 -14.27
C ALA A 397 7.51 -17.90 -13.90
N GLU A 398 7.23 -16.79 -14.55
CA GLU A 398 6.04 -15.98 -14.34
C GLU A 398 5.49 -15.52 -15.68
N TRP A 399 4.16 -15.52 -15.81
CA TRP A 399 3.43 -14.92 -16.92
C TRP A 399 2.33 -14.04 -16.33
N ASN A 400 2.34 -12.77 -16.71
CA ASN A 400 1.40 -11.77 -16.23
C ASN A 400 0.80 -11.02 -17.42
N ARG A 401 -0.52 -11.06 -17.57
CA ARG A 401 -1.23 -10.27 -18.58
C ARG A 401 -2.22 -9.34 -17.92
N GLN A 402 -2.22 -8.08 -18.32
CA GLN A 402 -3.14 -7.07 -17.83
C GLN A 402 -3.89 -6.44 -19.00
N THR A 403 -5.19 -6.25 -18.85
CA THR A 403 -6.04 -5.57 -19.83
C THR A 403 -6.85 -4.49 -19.15
N LEU A 404 -7.09 -3.37 -19.83
CA LEU A 404 -7.90 -2.25 -19.35
C LEU A 404 -8.80 -1.77 -20.48
N ASP A 405 -10.11 -1.77 -20.24
CA ASP A 405 -11.09 -1.06 -21.05
C ASP A 405 -11.54 0.20 -20.29
N ASP A 406 -11.16 1.39 -20.77
CA ASP A 406 -11.46 2.68 -20.14
C ASP A 406 -12.18 3.67 -21.08
N PRO A 407 -13.51 3.57 -21.23
CA PRO A 407 -14.27 4.51 -22.03
C PRO A 407 -14.33 5.92 -21.42
N SER A 408 -14.13 6.10 -20.11
CA SER A 408 -14.12 7.44 -19.47
C SER A 408 -13.04 8.35 -20.03
N THR A 409 -11.87 7.77 -20.25
CA THR A 409 -10.66 8.50 -20.59
C THR A 409 -10.48 8.62 -22.10
N MET A 410 -10.90 7.58 -22.86
CA MET A 410 -10.62 7.46 -24.29
C MET A 410 -11.74 7.99 -25.20
N ASN A 411 -12.96 8.22 -24.70
CA ASN A 411 -14.14 8.59 -25.52
C ASN A 411 -14.17 10.04 -26.05
N ARG A 412 -13.06 10.79 -25.96
CA ARG A 412 -12.98 12.12 -26.61
C ARG A 412 -12.51 11.99 -28.05
N ALA A 413 -13.34 12.44 -28.99
CA ALA A 413 -12.96 12.60 -30.39
C ALA A 413 -11.96 13.76 -30.55
N ILE A 414 -10.91 13.54 -31.34
CA ILE A 414 -9.91 14.55 -31.66
C ILE A 414 -10.34 15.26 -32.95
N GLY A 415 -10.50 16.59 -32.89
CA GLY A 415 -10.86 17.42 -34.05
C GLY A 415 -9.68 17.82 -34.93
N THR A 416 -8.50 17.25 -34.70
CA THR A 416 -7.25 17.50 -35.44
C THR A 416 -6.51 16.18 -35.64
N THR A 417 -5.62 16.13 -36.61
CA THR A 417 -4.66 15.02 -36.77
C THR A 417 -3.54 15.17 -35.74
N LEU A 418 -3.26 14.09 -35.00
CA LEU A 418 -2.11 13.98 -34.11
C LEU A 418 -1.19 12.84 -34.60
N PRO A 419 0.12 12.91 -34.39
CA PRO A 419 1.04 11.80 -34.67
C PRO A 419 0.58 10.52 -33.98
N ASN A 420 0.66 9.39 -34.69
CA ASN A 420 0.40 8.04 -34.15
C ASN A 420 -0.97 7.89 -33.45
N SER A 421 -1.96 8.72 -33.81
CA SER A 421 -3.30 8.70 -33.22
C SER A 421 -4.37 8.74 -34.31
N ALA A 422 -5.41 7.92 -34.15
CA ALA A 422 -6.54 7.93 -35.07
C ALA A 422 -7.34 9.23 -34.94
N ALA A 423 -7.71 9.83 -36.08
CA ALA A 423 -8.71 10.89 -36.11
C ALA A 423 -10.09 10.30 -35.78
N GLY A 424 -10.75 10.80 -34.72
CA GLY A 424 -12.10 10.34 -34.32
C GLY A 424 -12.14 9.51 -33.03
N ALA A 425 -13.03 8.51 -32.98
CA ALA A 425 -13.21 7.64 -31.82
C ALA A 425 -12.00 6.73 -31.63
N ARG A 426 -11.47 6.68 -30.40
CA ARG A 426 -10.28 5.91 -30.04
C ARG A 426 -10.66 4.60 -29.37
N ALA A 427 -9.83 3.57 -29.57
CA ALA A 427 -9.93 2.32 -28.83
C ALA A 427 -9.87 2.60 -27.32
N THR A 428 -10.77 1.97 -26.57
CA THR A 428 -10.87 2.10 -25.12
C THR A 428 -10.07 1.02 -24.41
N ASP A 429 -9.76 -0.06 -25.12
CA ASP A 429 -8.99 -1.21 -24.70
C ASP A 429 -7.48 -1.00 -24.81
N MET A 430 -6.77 -1.54 -23.84
CA MET A 430 -5.31 -1.54 -23.69
C MET A 430 -4.90 -2.86 -23.07
N ASP A 431 -3.76 -3.40 -23.46
CA ASP A 431 -3.19 -4.56 -22.80
C ASP A 431 -1.66 -4.58 -22.76
N THR A 432 -1.12 -5.38 -21.86
CA THR A 432 0.32 -5.63 -21.70
C THR A 432 0.53 -7.04 -21.18
N THR A 433 1.60 -7.70 -21.66
CA THR A 433 2.02 -9.03 -21.20
C THR A 433 3.48 -8.98 -20.78
N ILE A 434 3.78 -9.45 -19.56
CA ILE A 434 5.14 -9.62 -19.05
C ILE A 434 5.38 -11.11 -18.79
N MET A 435 6.45 -11.64 -19.36
CA MET A 435 6.96 -12.97 -19.07
C MET A 435 8.26 -12.85 -18.31
N ALA A 436 8.48 -13.69 -17.30
CA ALA A 436 9.72 -13.70 -16.56
C ALA A 436 10.26 -15.10 -16.32
N LEU A 437 11.59 -15.18 -16.28
CA LEU A 437 12.35 -16.31 -15.76
C LEU A 437 13.24 -15.81 -14.64
N PHE A 438 13.36 -16.57 -13.56
CA PHE A 438 14.25 -16.22 -12.46
C PHE A 438 14.97 -17.43 -11.91
N ALA A 439 16.19 -17.19 -11.43
CA ALA A 439 16.98 -18.11 -10.64
C ALA A 439 17.56 -17.35 -9.45
N GLU A 440 17.39 -17.90 -8.26
CA GLU A 440 17.94 -17.40 -7.01
C GLU A 440 18.65 -18.55 -6.31
N ASP A 441 19.70 -18.28 -5.57
CA ASP A 441 20.38 -19.28 -4.76
C ASP A 441 20.58 -18.69 -3.37
N ASN A 442 20.36 -19.47 -2.32
CA ASN A 442 20.76 -19.09 -0.98
C ASN A 442 21.91 -20.00 -0.55
N ILE A 443 23.11 -19.44 -0.46
CA ILE A 443 24.36 -20.20 -0.31
C ILE A 443 24.91 -19.93 1.10
N GLU A 444 25.09 -21.00 1.86
CA GLU A 444 25.82 -20.97 3.12
C GLU A 444 27.33 -21.07 2.83
N LEU A 445 28.03 -19.92 2.88
CA LEU A 445 29.48 -19.89 2.71
C LEU A 445 30.18 -20.45 3.95
N THR A 446 29.65 -20.10 5.12
CA THR A 446 29.98 -20.66 6.44
C THR A 446 28.70 -20.63 7.30
N PRO A 447 28.64 -21.32 8.45
CA PRO A 447 27.47 -21.26 9.34
C PRO A 447 27.07 -19.85 9.83
N ASP A 448 27.99 -18.89 9.67
CA ASP A 448 27.83 -17.49 10.05
C ASP A 448 27.64 -16.55 8.85
N TRP A 449 27.77 -17.04 7.62
CA TRP A 449 27.76 -16.22 6.41
C TRP A 449 26.88 -16.80 5.30
N PHE A 450 25.81 -16.08 4.99
CA PHE A 450 24.91 -16.36 3.88
C PHE A 450 25.10 -15.35 2.74
N LEU A 451 25.08 -15.87 1.51
CA LEU A 451 25.09 -15.09 0.28
C LEU A 451 23.91 -15.51 -0.59
N THR A 452 23.10 -14.53 -1.00
CA THR A 452 21.87 -14.77 -1.75
C THR A 452 21.91 -14.05 -3.10
N PRO A 453 22.61 -14.60 -4.11
CA PRO A 453 22.54 -14.10 -5.48
C PRO A 453 21.20 -14.44 -6.14
N GLY A 454 20.75 -13.56 -7.03
CA GLY A 454 19.56 -13.79 -7.85
C GLY A 454 19.65 -13.07 -9.18
N LEU A 455 18.96 -13.61 -10.18
CA LEU A 455 18.81 -13.00 -11.49
C LEU A 455 17.40 -13.24 -11.99
N ARG A 456 16.72 -12.16 -12.34
CA ARG A 456 15.42 -12.19 -13.02
C ARG A 456 15.56 -11.58 -14.42
N LEU A 457 14.98 -12.25 -15.40
CA LEU A 457 14.85 -11.78 -16.78
C LEU A 457 13.36 -11.60 -17.06
N ASP A 458 12.95 -10.36 -17.38
CA ASP A 458 11.59 -10.05 -17.78
C ASP A 458 11.57 -9.66 -19.27
N HIS A 459 10.55 -10.09 -20.00
CA HIS A 459 10.29 -9.69 -21.38
C HIS A 459 8.86 -9.17 -21.51
N GLN A 460 8.71 -7.99 -22.11
CA GLN A 460 7.43 -7.36 -22.36
C GLN A 460 7.37 -6.84 -23.80
N ASP A 461 6.18 -6.85 -24.39
CA ASP A 461 5.99 -6.64 -25.82
C ASP A 461 6.41 -5.24 -26.32
N GLN A 462 6.41 -4.22 -25.46
CA GLN A 462 6.73 -2.82 -25.81
C GLN A 462 8.21 -2.50 -25.58
N PHE A 463 8.74 -2.75 -24.37
CA PHE A 463 10.12 -2.37 -24.02
C PHE A 463 11.16 -3.48 -24.21
N GLY A 464 10.73 -4.70 -24.57
CA GLY A 464 11.63 -5.82 -24.78
C GLY A 464 12.13 -6.43 -23.47
N ALA A 465 13.43 -6.75 -23.40
CA ALA A 465 14.02 -7.53 -22.31
C ALA A 465 14.65 -6.64 -21.21
N ASN A 466 14.42 -7.02 -19.94
CA ASN A 466 14.97 -6.38 -18.76
C ASN A 466 15.69 -7.41 -17.87
N TRP A 467 16.91 -7.08 -17.42
CA TRP A 467 17.69 -7.92 -16.51
C TRP A 467 17.76 -7.31 -15.11
N SER A 468 17.33 -8.04 -14.11
CA SER A 468 17.30 -7.62 -12.71
C SER A 468 18.21 -8.52 -11.86
N PRO A 469 19.52 -8.25 -11.84
CA PRO A 469 20.43 -8.91 -10.90
C PRO A 469 20.18 -8.43 -9.46
N SER A 470 20.38 -9.33 -8.51
CA SER A 470 20.31 -9.07 -7.08
C SER A 470 21.40 -9.83 -6.33
N LEU A 471 21.92 -9.21 -5.27
CA LEU A 471 22.84 -9.84 -4.33
C LEU A 471 22.54 -9.33 -2.94
N ASN A 472 22.27 -10.23 -2.02
CA ASN A 472 22.12 -9.91 -0.59
C ASN A 472 23.05 -10.79 0.23
N THR A 473 23.40 -10.33 1.43
CA THR A 473 24.28 -11.07 2.33
C THR A 473 23.96 -10.78 3.79
N SER A 474 24.15 -11.79 4.63
CA SER A 474 24.04 -11.73 6.08
C SER A 474 25.27 -12.40 6.68
N TYR A 475 25.99 -11.67 7.53
CA TYR A 475 27.23 -12.13 8.16
C TYR A 475 27.22 -11.87 9.67
N LYS A 476 27.24 -12.94 10.47
CA LYS A 476 27.36 -12.86 11.93
C LYS A 476 28.80 -12.53 12.30
N LEU A 477 29.01 -11.31 12.79
CA LEU A 477 30.31 -10.86 13.30
C LEU A 477 30.60 -11.47 14.68
N THR A 478 29.55 -11.62 15.48
CA THR A 478 29.51 -12.33 16.77
C THR A 478 28.14 -12.99 16.91
N GLU A 479 27.91 -13.73 18.00
CA GLU A 479 26.58 -14.29 18.32
C GLU A 479 25.49 -13.21 18.44
N ASP A 480 25.86 -11.99 18.83
CA ASP A 480 24.93 -10.88 19.11
C ASP A 480 24.91 -9.83 17.98
N ILE A 481 25.89 -9.81 17.06
CA ILE A 481 26.06 -8.75 16.06
C ILE A 481 26.07 -9.34 14.65
N THR A 482 25.17 -8.85 13.79
CA THR A 482 25.07 -9.24 12.38
C THR A 482 25.24 -8.03 11.47
N LEU A 483 26.09 -8.16 10.45
CA LEU A 483 26.20 -7.24 9.32
C LEU A 483 25.34 -7.75 8.17
N LYS A 484 24.53 -6.89 7.57
CA LYS A 484 23.65 -7.22 6.45
C LYS A 484 23.79 -6.19 5.34
N GLY A 485 23.73 -6.63 4.11
CA GLY A 485 23.80 -5.73 2.96
C GLY A 485 23.12 -6.31 1.73
N GLY A 486 22.72 -5.42 0.83
CA GLY A 486 22.03 -5.80 -0.38
C GLY A 486 22.23 -4.79 -1.49
N ILE A 487 22.29 -5.27 -2.73
CA ILE A 487 22.22 -4.49 -3.95
C ILE A 487 21.37 -5.23 -4.97
N ALA A 488 20.38 -4.54 -5.55
CA ALA A 488 19.57 -5.13 -6.62
C ALA A 488 19.08 -4.07 -7.61
N ARG A 489 18.89 -4.47 -8.85
CA ARG A 489 18.27 -3.66 -9.90
C ARG A 489 16.79 -4.00 -10.00
N ALA A 490 15.95 -3.16 -9.39
CA ALA A 490 14.50 -3.25 -9.54
C ALA A 490 14.06 -2.55 -10.84
N PHE A 491 12.86 -2.90 -11.33
CA PHE A 491 12.26 -2.22 -12.47
C PHE A 491 10.76 -2.05 -12.31
N LYS A 492 10.17 -1.18 -13.14
CA LYS A 492 8.73 -1.02 -13.29
C LYS A 492 8.41 -0.75 -14.75
N ALA A 493 7.53 -1.58 -15.31
CA ALA A 493 6.99 -1.36 -16.64
C ALA A 493 6.19 -0.04 -16.71
N PRO A 494 6.14 0.64 -17.87
CA PRO A 494 5.18 1.71 -18.11
C PRO A 494 3.76 1.25 -17.78
N ASN A 495 2.95 2.11 -17.19
CA ASN A 495 1.54 1.79 -16.98
C ASN A 495 0.76 1.89 -18.30
N LEU A 496 -0.41 1.24 -18.37
CA LEU A 496 -1.23 1.16 -19.60
C LEU A 496 -1.63 2.52 -20.19
N TYR A 497 -1.72 3.58 -19.37
CA TYR A 497 -1.99 4.93 -19.89
C TYR A 497 -0.74 5.55 -20.52
N GLN A 498 0.42 5.39 -19.87
CA GLN A 498 1.69 5.96 -20.34
C GLN A 498 2.10 5.37 -21.68
N SER A 499 1.94 4.05 -21.87
CA SER A 499 2.37 3.37 -23.10
C SER A 499 1.34 3.28 -24.21
N ASN A 500 0.10 3.75 -23.99
CA ASN A 500 -0.95 3.70 -25.02
C ASN A 500 -0.99 4.98 -25.87
N PRO A 501 -0.68 4.95 -27.18
CA PRO A 501 -0.78 6.12 -28.07
C PRO A 501 -2.19 6.71 -28.17
N ASN A 502 -3.23 5.92 -27.85
CA ASN A 502 -4.59 6.42 -27.76
C ASN A 502 -4.85 7.21 -26.48
N TYR A 503 -4.01 7.15 -25.45
CA TYR A 503 -4.14 8.05 -24.31
C TYR A 503 -3.73 9.48 -24.69
N LEU A 504 -4.59 10.44 -24.39
CA LEU A 504 -4.26 11.86 -24.57
C LEU A 504 -4.75 12.70 -23.41
N TYR A 505 -3.94 13.69 -23.09
CA TYR A 505 -4.30 14.82 -22.26
C TYR A 505 -4.21 16.11 -23.08
N TYR A 506 -5.10 17.07 -22.85
CA TYR A 506 -5.08 18.37 -23.52
C TYR A 506 -5.08 19.50 -22.49
N SER A 507 -4.40 20.59 -22.81
CA SER A 507 -4.42 21.83 -22.05
C SER A 507 -4.49 23.03 -23.01
N ARG A 508 -5.28 24.05 -22.66
CA ARG A 508 -5.35 25.33 -23.39
C ARG A 508 -4.16 26.26 -23.13
N GLY A 509 -3.31 25.94 -22.15
CA GLY A 509 -2.12 26.76 -21.82
C GLY A 509 -1.53 26.45 -20.45
N ASN A 510 -2.32 26.47 -19.37
CA ASN A 510 -1.82 26.34 -17.98
C ASN A 510 -1.07 25.04 -17.69
N GLY A 511 -1.44 23.95 -18.39
CA GLY A 511 -0.76 22.67 -18.34
C GLY A 511 0.25 22.46 -19.48
N CYS A 512 0.76 23.53 -20.08
CA CYS A 512 1.78 23.48 -21.14
C CYS A 512 3.02 24.22 -20.66
N ALA A 513 4.22 23.76 -21.07
CA ALA A 513 5.45 24.50 -20.83
C ALA A 513 5.31 25.96 -21.30
N PRO A 514 5.90 26.96 -20.62
CA PRO A 514 5.71 28.37 -20.97
C PRO A 514 6.09 28.71 -22.39
N SER A 515 7.14 28.06 -22.92
CA SER A 515 7.60 28.23 -24.30
C SER A 515 6.59 27.71 -25.34
N LEU A 516 5.61 26.90 -24.92
CA LEU A 516 4.67 26.17 -25.76
C LEU A 516 3.19 26.48 -25.41
N ASN A 517 2.93 27.42 -24.51
CA ASN A 517 1.58 27.63 -23.95
C ASN A 517 0.64 28.50 -24.81
N ALA A 518 1.15 29.14 -25.87
CA ALA A 518 0.42 30.19 -26.60
C ALA A 518 -0.88 29.73 -27.27
N ASN A 519 -0.92 28.50 -27.79
CA ASN A 519 -2.11 27.94 -28.47
C ASN A 519 -2.67 26.70 -27.76
N GLY A 520 -2.06 26.26 -26.65
CA GLY A 520 -2.35 24.99 -25.99
C GLY A 520 -1.45 23.83 -26.44
N CYS A 521 -1.60 22.69 -25.78
CA CYS A 521 -0.77 21.51 -25.97
C CYS A 521 -1.52 20.20 -25.71
N TYR A 522 -1.08 19.15 -26.39
CA TYR A 522 -1.44 17.76 -26.16
C TYR A 522 -0.28 17.01 -25.50
N VAL A 523 -0.59 16.04 -24.66
CA VAL A 523 0.36 15.03 -24.15
C VAL A 523 -0.17 13.66 -24.54
N LEU A 524 0.56 12.95 -25.39
CA LEU A 524 0.21 11.63 -25.90
C LEU A 524 0.92 10.53 -25.11
N GLY A 525 0.30 9.34 -25.04
CA GLY A 525 1.01 8.11 -24.67
C GLY A 525 2.13 7.78 -25.65
N ASN A 526 3.13 7.06 -25.17
CA ASN A 526 4.34 6.72 -25.91
C ASN A 526 4.61 5.22 -25.80
N GLU A 527 4.46 4.49 -26.90
CA GLU A 527 4.71 3.05 -26.97
C GLU A 527 6.21 2.68 -26.92
N ASN A 528 7.11 3.65 -27.10
CA ASN A 528 8.57 3.46 -27.14
C ASN A 528 9.25 3.86 -25.83
N LEU A 529 8.54 3.73 -24.70
CA LEU A 529 9.08 4.03 -23.37
C LEU A 529 10.00 2.91 -22.89
N ASP A 530 11.14 3.28 -22.34
CA ASP A 530 11.96 2.36 -21.55
C ASP A 530 11.28 2.07 -20.20
N PRO A 531 11.53 0.89 -19.59
CA PRO A 531 11.06 0.64 -18.24
C PRO A 531 11.80 1.57 -17.26
N GLU A 532 11.13 1.89 -16.16
CA GLU A 532 11.73 2.59 -15.05
C GLU A 532 12.67 1.64 -14.29
N ILE A 533 13.88 2.09 -13.94
CA ILE A 533 14.91 1.26 -13.32
C ILE A 533 15.37 1.89 -12.02
N SER A 534 15.63 1.08 -10.98
CA SER A 534 16.35 1.59 -9.82
C SER A 534 17.35 0.59 -9.25
N ILE A 535 18.57 1.07 -9.03
CA ILE A 535 19.62 0.32 -8.35
C ILE A 535 19.50 0.63 -6.86
N ASN A 536 18.87 -0.28 -6.13
CA ASN A 536 18.60 -0.18 -4.70
C ASN A 536 19.74 -0.83 -3.93
N LYS A 537 20.28 -0.09 -2.95
CA LYS A 537 21.43 -0.51 -2.14
C LYS A 537 21.15 -0.26 -0.67
N GLU A 538 21.55 -1.18 0.19
CA GLU A 538 21.57 -0.96 1.63
C GLU A 538 22.72 -1.69 2.33
N LEU A 539 23.15 -1.12 3.44
CA LEU A 539 24.14 -1.71 4.35
C LEU A 539 23.72 -1.37 5.78
N GLY A 540 23.59 -2.39 6.61
CA GLY A 540 23.16 -2.22 7.99
C GLY A 540 23.86 -3.16 8.95
N ILE A 541 23.95 -2.73 10.21
CA ILE A 541 24.45 -3.52 11.32
C ILE A 541 23.33 -3.65 12.35
N ALA A 542 23.16 -4.85 12.88
CA ALA A 542 22.15 -5.16 13.89
C ALA A 542 22.81 -5.85 15.09
N PHE A 543 22.40 -5.44 16.28
CA PHE A 543 22.72 -6.05 17.56
C PHE A 543 21.44 -6.64 18.14
N ALA A 544 21.49 -7.86 18.64
CA ALA A 544 20.39 -8.49 19.37
C ALA A 544 20.95 -9.35 20.51
N ARG A 545 20.56 -9.07 21.75
CA ARG A 545 20.95 -9.87 22.92
C ARG A 545 19.93 -9.75 24.04
N GLY A 546 19.35 -10.87 24.44
CA GLY A 546 18.50 -10.95 25.64
C GLY A 546 17.36 -9.91 25.67
N GLY A 547 16.70 -9.68 24.53
CA GLY A 547 15.60 -8.71 24.38
C GLY A 547 16.05 -7.31 23.97
N TRP A 548 17.34 -6.96 24.12
CA TRP A 548 17.88 -5.76 23.49
C TRP A 548 17.97 -5.97 21.99
N ALA A 549 17.52 -4.98 21.22
CA ALA A 549 17.69 -4.93 19.78
C ALA A 549 18.12 -3.52 19.37
N ALA A 550 19.18 -3.38 18.59
CA ALA A 550 19.60 -2.09 18.05
C ALA A 550 20.07 -2.28 16.62
N GLY A 551 19.65 -1.41 15.70
CA GLY A 551 20.05 -1.51 14.31
C GLY A 551 20.16 -0.14 13.66
N VAL A 552 21.09 -0.02 12.72
CA VAL A 552 21.22 1.13 11.84
C VAL A 552 21.55 0.66 10.44
N THR A 553 20.86 1.25 9.46
CA THR A 553 20.98 0.90 8.04
C THR A 553 21.05 2.17 7.22
N TYR A 554 22.06 2.25 6.35
CA TYR A 554 22.11 3.25 5.30
C TYR A 554 21.47 2.68 4.03
N PHE A 555 20.65 3.47 3.35
CA PHE A 555 20.05 3.10 2.07
C PHE A 555 20.30 4.16 1.00
N ARG A 556 20.38 3.71 -0.25
CA ARG A 556 20.44 4.56 -1.44
C ARG A 556 19.79 3.86 -2.63
N ASN A 557 18.89 4.57 -3.28
CA ASN A 557 18.25 4.17 -4.53
C ASN A 557 18.66 5.17 -5.61
N ASP A 558 19.35 4.69 -6.63
CA ASP A 558 19.63 5.44 -7.86
C ASP A 558 18.49 5.11 -8.83
N TYR A 559 17.61 6.06 -9.14
CA TYR A 559 16.38 5.85 -9.92
C TYR A 559 16.52 6.49 -11.30
N GLU A 560 16.61 5.65 -12.32
CA GLU A 560 16.83 6.01 -13.71
C GLU A 560 15.53 5.89 -14.52
N SER A 561 15.44 6.68 -15.58
CA SER A 561 14.38 6.57 -16.59
C SER A 561 12.95 6.68 -16.05
N LYS A 562 12.71 7.45 -14.98
CA LYS A 562 11.36 7.70 -14.45
C LYS A 562 10.44 8.24 -15.55
N ILE A 563 9.26 7.66 -15.75
CA ILE A 563 8.36 8.09 -16.82
C ILE A 563 7.57 9.33 -16.37
N VAL A 564 7.65 10.42 -17.14
CA VAL A 564 6.99 11.70 -16.87
C VAL A 564 6.33 12.26 -18.12
N SER A 565 5.41 13.21 -17.96
CA SER A 565 4.98 14.04 -19.10
C SER A 565 6.14 14.96 -19.48
N SER A 566 6.77 14.71 -20.63
CA SER A 566 7.84 15.58 -21.13
C SER A 566 7.27 16.94 -21.59
N ASN A 567 8.12 17.95 -21.54
CA ASN A 567 7.88 19.28 -22.11
C ASN A 567 8.55 19.43 -23.50
N ASP A 568 9.18 18.37 -24.02
CA ASP A 568 9.83 18.37 -25.32
C ASP A 568 8.82 18.35 -26.46
N LEU A 569 9.02 19.24 -27.43
CA LEU A 569 8.14 19.40 -28.57
C LEU A 569 8.43 18.31 -29.62
N ILE A 570 7.46 17.44 -29.88
CA ILE A 570 7.52 16.45 -30.96
C ILE A 570 7.12 17.08 -32.29
N SER A 571 5.96 17.74 -32.27
CA SER A 571 5.36 18.35 -33.45
C SER A 571 4.34 19.40 -33.03
N LYS A 572 3.69 20.03 -34.02
CA LYS A 572 2.57 20.93 -33.79
C LYS A 572 1.37 20.53 -34.65
N THR A 573 0.17 20.76 -34.13
CA THR A 573 -1.07 20.55 -34.88
C THR A 573 -1.23 21.62 -35.98
N VAL A 574 -2.22 21.45 -36.85
CA VAL A 574 -2.59 22.47 -37.85
C VAL A 574 -3.01 23.80 -37.22
N ASN A 575 -3.45 23.78 -35.96
CA ASN A 575 -3.81 24.97 -35.17
C ASN A 575 -2.62 25.52 -34.36
N ASN A 576 -1.39 25.04 -34.64
CA ASN A 576 -0.15 25.44 -33.96
C ASN A 576 -0.15 25.14 -32.44
N GLU A 577 -0.94 24.15 -32.02
CA GLU A 577 -0.91 23.57 -30.66
C GLU A 577 0.29 22.64 -30.54
N ALA A 578 1.00 22.67 -29.42
CA ALA A 578 2.15 21.79 -29.20
C ALA A 578 1.71 20.33 -29.00
N VAL A 579 2.48 19.38 -29.52
CA VAL A 579 2.29 17.96 -29.26
C VAL A 579 3.51 17.44 -28.50
N LEU A 580 3.24 16.94 -27.30
CA LEU A 580 4.19 16.37 -26.35
C LEU A 580 3.85 14.89 -26.12
N GLN A 581 4.71 14.17 -25.40
CA GLN A 581 4.48 12.78 -25.02
C GLN A 581 4.97 12.46 -23.61
N TRP A 582 4.56 11.30 -23.11
CA TRP A 582 5.25 10.65 -22.01
C TRP A 582 6.66 10.25 -22.43
N ASP A 583 7.64 10.48 -21.56
CA ASP A 583 9.05 10.20 -21.84
C ASP A 583 9.80 9.79 -20.56
N ASN A 584 10.98 9.21 -20.72
CA ASN A 584 11.87 8.85 -19.62
C ASN A 584 12.67 10.09 -19.18
N ALA A 585 12.51 10.49 -17.91
CA ALA A 585 13.14 11.66 -17.31
C ALA A 585 14.60 11.41 -16.91
N LYS A 586 15.26 12.50 -16.47
CA LYS A 586 16.56 12.47 -15.80
C LYS A 586 16.53 11.66 -14.50
N ASP A 587 17.70 11.18 -14.12
CA ASP A 587 17.92 10.39 -12.91
C ASP A 587 17.47 11.12 -11.63
N ALA A 588 16.84 10.36 -10.75
CA ALA A 588 16.42 10.74 -9.41
C ALA A 588 17.24 9.98 -8.38
N VAL A 589 17.39 10.54 -7.18
CA VAL A 589 18.11 9.90 -6.08
C VAL A 589 17.30 10.00 -4.80
N VAL A 590 17.23 8.86 -4.11
CA VAL A 590 16.76 8.80 -2.74
C VAL A 590 17.82 8.13 -1.87
N LYS A 591 18.18 8.76 -0.74
CA LYS A 591 19.10 8.16 0.23
C LYS A 591 18.83 8.63 1.65
N GLY A 592 19.17 7.80 2.62
CA GLY A 592 18.89 8.10 4.01
C GLY A 592 19.36 7.03 4.98
N TRP A 593 18.90 7.18 6.21
CA TRP A 593 19.21 6.30 7.32
C TRP A 593 17.92 5.76 7.93
N GLU A 594 17.90 4.46 8.21
CA GLU A 594 16.89 3.76 9.00
C GLU A 594 17.55 3.25 10.27
N GLY A 595 16.83 3.21 11.37
CA GLY A 595 17.32 2.54 12.57
C GLY A 595 16.21 2.16 13.54
N ASN A 596 16.55 1.25 14.45
CA ASN A 596 15.65 0.70 15.45
C ASN A 596 16.38 0.50 16.78
N LEU A 597 15.62 0.59 17.87
CA LEU A 597 16.06 0.40 19.24
C LEU A 597 14.91 -0.22 20.06
N GLY A 598 15.11 -1.46 20.49
CA GLY A 598 14.24 -2.21 21.40
C GLY A 598 14.94 -2.37 22.75
N ILE A 599 14.28 -1.91 23.81
CA ILE A 599 14.78 -1.92 25.18
C ILE A 599 13.85 -2.77 26.04
N PRO A 600 14.32 -3.90 26.60
CA PRO A 600 13.55 -4.69 27.55
C PRO A 600 13.60 -4.02 28.92
N LEU A 601 12.60 -3.21 29.26
CA LEU A 601 12.59 -2.41 30.49
C LEU A 601 12.28 -3.26 31.72
N LEU A 602 11.32 -4.20 31.62
CA LEU A 602 10.96 -5.13 32.70
C LEU A 602 10.61 -6.51 32.14
N GLY A 603 10.97 -7.55 32.90
CA GLY A 603 10.81 -8.95 32.52
C GLY A 603 12.07 -9.55 31.87
N ALA A 604 12.16 -10.87 31.88
CA ALA A 604 13.12 -11.64 31.10
C ALA A 604 12.88 -11.47 29.59
N HIS A 605 13.52 -10.44 29.03
CA HIS A 605 13.48 -10.01 27.62
C HIS A 605 12.38 -8.99 27.25
N GLY A 606 11.77 -8.31 28.23
CA GLY A 606 10.85 -7.20 27.97
C GLY A 606 9.39 -7.61 27.79
N GLU A 607 9.06 -8.85 28.13
CA GLU A 607 7.72 -9.44 28.11
C GLU A 607 6.74 -8.74 29.06
N THR A 608 7.23 -8.09 30.12
CA THR A 608 6.40 -7.25 30.98
C THR A 608 6.34 -5.83 30.44
N LEU A 609 7.48 -5.19 30.20
CA LEU A 609 7.55 -3.82 29.69
C LEU A 609 8.66 -3.71 28.66
N SER A 610 8.32 -3.30 27.45
CA SER A 610 9.29 -3.04 26.38
C SER A 610 9.11 -1.65 25.79
N TRP A 611 10.23 -1.04 25.41
CA TRP A 611 10.25 0.23 24.70
C TRP A 611 10.90 0.03 23.33
N ASN A 612 10.10 0.23 22.28
CA ASN A 612 10.49 0.05 20.89
C ASN A 612 10.46 1.39 20.17
N THR A 613 11.59 1.80 19.58
CA THR A 613 11.72 3.01 18.77
C THR A 613 12.29 2.66 17.42
N ASN A 614 11.76 3.25 16.36
CA ASN A 614 12.39 3.30 15.06
C ASN A 614 12.51 4.74 14.56
N PHE A 615 13.48 4.99 13.69
CA PHE A 615 13.62 6.27 13.01
C PHE A 615 13.94 6.08 11.54
N THR A 616 13.64 7.11 10.78
CA THR A 616 14.04 7.27 9.38
C THR A 616 14.44 8.71 9.18
N TYR A 617 15.60 8.94 8.55
CA TYR A 617 16.08 10.26 8.17
C TYR A 617 16.34 10.30 6.67
N MET A 618 15.58 11.12 5.95
CA MET A 618 15.69 11.31 4.50
C MET A 618 16.80 12.31 4.21
N GLN A 619 18.00 11.83 3.88
CA GLN A 619 19.12 12.71 3.54
C GLN A 619 18.84 13.44 2.20
N GLU A 620 18.39 12.69 1.19
CA GLU A 620 18.02 13.20 -0.12
C GLU A 620 16.80 12.45 -0.64
N ASN A 621 15.90 13.18 -1.30
CA ASN A 621 14.71 12.65 -1.96
C ASN A 621 14.33 13.63 -3.07
N LYS A 622 15.00 13.53 -4.22
CA LYS A 622 14.88 14.50 -5.30
C LYS A 622 14.83 13.84 -6.67
N ASP A 623 14.04 14.40 -7.57
CA ASP A 623 14.11 14.11 -9.00
C ASP A 623 15.27 14.87 -9.68
N GLY A 624 15.51 14.58 -10.96
CA GLY A 624 16.59 15.19 -11.73
C GLY A 624 16.44 16.69 -12.00
N ASP A 625 15.30 17.29 -11.66
CA ASP A 625 15.07 18.73 -11.71
C ASP A 625 15.13 19.37 -10.30
N GLY A 626 15.42 18.59 -9.27
CA GLY A 626 15.59 19.04 -7.89
C GLY A 626 14.30 19.16 -7.07
N ASN A 627 13.15 18.80 -7.64
CA ASN A 627 11.90 18.68 -6.90
C ASN A 627 11.91 17.43 -6.01
N PRO A 628 11.12 17.40 -4.92
CA PRO A 628 10.89 16.15 -4.20
C PRO A 628 10.25 15.11 -5.12
N LEU A 629 10.84 13.90 -5.17
CA LEU A 629 10.23 12.78 -5.90
C LEU A 629 8.88 12.41 -5.29
N SER A 630 8.81 12.46 -3.95
CA SER A 630 7.62 12.35 -3.12
C SER A 630 7.72 13.35 -1.97
N VAL A 631 6.62 14.01 -1.61
CA VAL A 631 6.63 14.95 -0.46
C VAL A 631 6.49 14.12 0.82
N VAL A 632 7.60 13.95 1.54
CA VAL A 632 7.68 13.16 2.78
C VAL A 632 8.39 13.95 3.88
N PRO A 633 8.17 13.61 5.17
CA PRO A 633 8.90 14.22 6.28
C PRO A 633 10.42 14.03 6.16
N LYS A 634 11.19 15.06 6.51
CA LYS A 634 12.67 14.98 6.56
C LYS A 634 13.16 13.87 7.49
N TYR A 635 12.42 13.64 8.56
CA TYR A 635 12.59 12.48 9.43
C TYR A 635 11.23 12.00 9.94
N THR A 636 11.15 10.72 10.29
CA THR A 636 10.05 10.15 11.04
C THR A 636 10.63 9.34 12.18
N VAL A 637 10.14 9.55 13.41
CA VAL A 637 10.51 8.74 14.58
C VAL A 637 9.23 8.13 15.14
N ASN A 638 9.15 6.82 15.26
CA ASN A 638 8.05 6.13 15.90
C ASN A 638 8.57 5.50 17.20
N SER A 639 7.91 5.77 18.32
CA SER A 639 8.26 5.25 19.64
C SER A 639 7.04 4.61 20.28
N MET A 640 7.24 3.49 20.94
CA MET A 640 6.18 2.72 21.56
C MET A 640 6.64 2.10 22.87
N LEU A 641 5.84 2.31 23.92
CA LEU A 641 5.99 1.65 25.20
C LEU A 641 4.85 0.62 25.34
N ASP A 642 5.19 -0.65 25.37
CA ASP A 642 4.27 -1.79 25.50
C ASP A 642 4.37 -2.37 26.90
N TRP A 643 3.26 -2.35 27.65
CA TRP A 643 3.17 -2.86 29.00
C TRP A 643 2.14 -3.99 29.11
N GLN A 644 2.60 -5.21 29.36
CA GLN A 644 1.77 -6.31 29.82
C GLN A 644 1.55 -6.15 31.33
N VAL A 645 0.43 -5.55 31.72
CA VAL A 645 0.12 -5.24 33.14
C VAL A 645 -0.08 -6.53 33.94
N ASN A 646 -0.78 -7.49 33.34
CA ASN A 646 -0.99 -8.86 33.84
C ASN A 646 -1.41 -9.76 32.67
N GLU A 647 -1.76 -11.03 32.93
CA GLU A 647 -2.15 -11.99 31.88
C GLU A 647 -3.36 -11.55 31.05
N ALA A 648 -4.26 -10.72 31.59
CA ALA A 648 -5.48 -10.28 30.92
C ALA A 648 -5.37 -8.86 30.32
N LEU A 649 -4.52 -7.98 30.85
CA LEU A 649 -4.48 -6.56 30.48
C LEU A 649 -3.13 -6.18 29.86
N ALA A 650 -3.18 -5.67 28.63
CA ALA A 650 -2.04 -5.01 27.97
C ALA A 650 -2.38 -3.54 27.68
N VAL A 651 -1.41 -2.66 27.84
CA VAL A 651 -1.54 -1.22 27.59
C VAL A 651 -0.35 -0.76 26.75
N SER A 652 -0.60 0.13 25.80
CA SER A 652 0.43 0.74 24.96
C SER A 652 0.34 2.26 24.94
N LEU A 653 1.50 2.90 24.93
CA LEU A 653 1.67 4.33 24.64
C LEU A 653 2.50 4.45 23.37
N THR A 654 1.99 5.17 22.37
CA THR A 654 2.67 5.42 21.10
C THR A 654 2.92 6.92 20.91
N GLY A 655 4.08 7.27 20.36
CA GLY A 655 4.41 8.61 19.91
C GLY A 655 5.06 8.56 18.54
N THR A 656 4.64 9.42 17.62
CA THR A 656 5.29 9.58 16.32
C THR A 656 5.63 11.05 16.09
N TRP A 657 6.87 11.33 15.71
CA TRP A 657 7.35 12.66 15.33
C TRP A 657 7.64 12.69 13.84
N TYR A 658 7.11 13.71 13.17
CA TYR A 658 7.37 13.99 11.77
C TYR A 658 8.18 15.28 11.67
N GLY A 659 9.28 15.20 10.92
CA GLY A 659 10.08 16.36 10.55
C GLY A 659 9.37 17.24 9.53
N LYS A 660 10.06 18.33 9.16
CA LYS A 660 9.59 19.30 8.18
C LYS A 660 9.30 18.60 6.83
N GLN A 661 8.21 18.99 6.17
CA GLN A 661 7.90 18.59 4.81
C GLN A 661 8.06 19.79 3.87
N GLU A 662 8.78 19.59 2.78
CA GLU A 662 9.11 20.65 1.83
C GLU A 662 8.39 20.41 0.50
N PRO A 663 7.78 21.46 -0.09
CA PRO A 663 7.10 21.34 -1.37
C PRO A 663 8.11 21.30 -2.52
N ARG A 664 7.56 21.33 -3.72
CA ARG A 664 8.32 21.51 -4.96
C ARG A 664 9.05 22.85 -5.00
N VAL A 665 10.24 22.83 -5.60
CA VAL A 665 11.08 24.02 -5.81
C VAL A 665 11.00 24.55 -7.24
N LEU A 666 10.55 23.72 -8.18
CA LEU A 666 10.24 24.07 -9.57
C LEU A 666 8.79 23.71 -9.89
N ASN A 667 8.09 24.63 -10.56
CA ASN A 667 6.77 24.38 -11.12
C ASN A 667 6.93 23.71 -12.49
N PRO A 668 6.45 22.46 -12.69
CA PRO A 668 6.71 21.69 -13.91
C PRO A 668 5.90 22.19 -15.11
N SER A 669 4.75 22.82 -14.85
CA SER A 669 3.91 23.39 -15.90
C SER A 669 4.45 24.74 -16.33
N ARG A 670 5.06 25.51 -15.42
CA ARG A 670 5.68 26.80 -15.73
C ARG A 670 7.18 26.71 -16.02
N ASP A 671 7.78 25.52 -15.93
CA ASP A 671 9.22 25.29 -16.06
C ASP A 671 10.07 26.40 -15.40
N SER A 672 9.68 26.79 -14.18
CA SER A 672 10.22 27.96 -13.50
C SER A 672 10.38 27.71 -12.00
N PRO A 673 11.34 28.38 -11.34
CA PRO A 673 11.42 28.38 -9.88
C PRO A 673 10.12 28.79 -9.23
N VAL A 674 9.78 28.10 -8.15
CA VAL A 674 8.65 28.46 -7.29
C VAL A 674 9.04 29.69 -6.48
N THR A 675 8.39 30.83 -6.75
CA THR A 675 8.66 32.12 -6.11
C THR A 675 7.49 32.63 -5.27
N ALA A 676 6.28 32.11 -5.47
CA ALA A 676 5.10 32.52 -4.73
C ALA A 676 5.13 31.97 -3.30
N ALA A 677 4.91 32.83 -2.30
CA ALA A 677 5.05 32.48 -0.89
C ALA A 677 4.14 31.32 -0.45
N ASN A 678 2.94 31.23 -1.02
CA ASN A 678 2.00 30.15 -0.77
C ASN A 678 2.47 28.81 -1.36
N GLU A 679 3.11 28.80 -2.53
CA GLU A 679 3.70 27.61 -3.14
C GLU A 679 4.97 27.12 -2.40
N GLN A 680 5.69 28.04 -1.74
CA GLN A 680 6.88 27.72 -0.93
C GLN A 680 6.53 27.25 0.50
N LYS A 681 5.25 27.23 0.86
CA LYS A 681 4.81 26.90 2.22
C LYS A 681 5.24 25.48 2.60
N THR A 682 5.97 25.37 3.71
CA THR A 682 6.41 24.09 4.27
C THR A 682 5.50 23.67 5.41
N LEU A 683 5.40 22.37 5.67
CA LEU A 683 4.73 21.89 6.87
C LEU A 683 5.77 21.73 7.98
N ASP A 684 5.57 22.43 9.09
CA ASP A 684 6.46 22.39 10.23
C ASP A 684 6.45 21.03 10.94
N PRO A 685 7.55 20.65 11.62
CA PRO A 685 7.59 19.43 12.41
C PRO A 685 6.44 19.36 13.42
N TYR A 686 5.88 18.18 13.58
CA TYR A 686 4.82 17.92 14.55
C TYR A 686 4.93 16.50 15.08
N HIS A 687 4.07 16.18 16.03
CA HIS A 687 4.05 14.89 16.69
C HIS A 687 2.63 14.50 17.08
N ILE A 688 2.38 13.20 17.08
CA ILE A 688 1.08 12.57 17.37
C ILE A 688 1.32 11.52 18.44
N TRP A 689 0.46 11.50 19.44
CA TRP A 689 0.51 10.52 20.52
C TRP A 689 -0.76 9.70 20.56
N GLY A 690 -0.68 8.46 21.03
CA GLY A 690 -1.84 7.60 21.20
C GLY A 690 -1.66 6.70 22.41
N VAL A 691 -2.77 6.33 23.05
CA VAL A 691 -2.78 5.38 24.16
C VAL A 691 -3.87 4.35 23.88
N GLY A 692 -3.60 3.08 24.14
CA GLY A 692 -4.55 2.01 23.93
C GLY A 692 -4.36 0.89 24.92
N GLY A 693 -5.40 0.09 25.13
CA GLY A 693 -5.31 -1.13 25.92
C GLY A 693 -6.23 -2.21 25.40
N THR A 694 -5.82 -3.46 25.63
CA THR A 694 -6.59 -4.67 25.35
C THR A 694 -6.79 -5.45 26.64
N TYR A 695 -8.00 -5.94 26.84
CA TYR A 695 -8.41 -6.71 28.00
C TYR A 695 -9.05 -8.04 27.57
N GLU A 696 -8.39 -9.14 27.89
CA GLU A 696 -8.88 -10.50 27.71
C GLU A 696 -9.83 -10.84 28.87
N VAL A 697 -11.14 -10.76 28.62
CA VAL A 697 -12.15 -11.12 29.63
C VAL A 697 -12.10 -12.63 29.91
N ASN A 698 -11.90 -13.41 28.85
CA ASN A 698 -11.62 -14.84 28.86
C ASN A 698 -11.09 -15.26 27.47
N LYS A 699 -10.80 -16.54 27.28
CA LYS A 699 -10.30 -17.10 26.00
C LYS A 699 -11.20 -16.87 24.78
N ASN A 700 -12.45 -16.46 24.99
CA ASN A 700 -13.48 -16.30 23.96
C ASN A 700 -13.92 -14.83 23.78
N LEU A 701 -13.45 -13.89 24.60
CA LEU A 701 -13.87 -12.49 24.58
C LEU A 701 -12.70 -11.56 24.92
N SER A 702 -12.36 -10.69 23.96
CA SER A 702 -11.37 -9.63 24.10
C SER A 702 -12.01 -8.26 23.86
N LEU A 703 -11.66 -7.28 24.67
CA LEU A 703 -12.08 -5.89 24.57
C LEU A 703 -10.87 -5.00 24.30
N GLY A 704 -11.03 -3.97 23.48
CA GLY A 704 -10.00 -2.95 23.25
C GLY A 704 -10.58 -1.55 23.36
N ALA A 705 -9.78 -0.61 23.84
CA ALA A 705 -10.15 0.81 23.86
C ALA A 705 -8.90 1.70 23.82
N GLY A 706 -9.03 2.90 23.29
CA GLY A 706 -7.93 3.85 23.28
C GLY A 706 -8.28 5.22 22.69
N ILE A 707 -7.25 6.05 22.62
CA ILE A 707 -7.28 7.41 22.11
C ILE A 707 -6.18 7.54 21.06
N ASN A 708 -6.57 7.90 19.84
CA ASN A 708 -5.66 8.35 18.80
C ASN A 708 -5.50 9.87 18.90
N ASN A 709 -4.28 10.36 18.66
CA ASN A 709 -3.93 11.78 18.73
C ASN A 709 -4.32 12.45 20.07
N LEU A 710 -3.74 11.95 21.16
CA LEU A 710 -4.01 12.36 22.53
C LEU A 710 -3.96 13.88 22.75
N PHE A 711 -3.10 14.60 22.03
CA PHE A 711 -2.93 16.05 22.18
C PHE A 711 -3.67 16.88 21.12
N ASP A 712 -4.55 16.25 20.33
CA ASP A 712 -5.38 16.92 19.33
C ASP A 712 -4.56 17.78 18.35
N LYS A 713 -3.40 17.29 17.91
CA LYS A 713 -2.58 18.00 16.93
C LYS A 713 -3.19 17.81 15.53
N ARG A 714 -3.73 18.88 14.98
CA ARG A 714 -4.38 18.89 13.65
C ARG A 714 -3.50 19.54 12.58
N VAL A 715 -3.67 19.06 11.35
CA VAL A 715 -3.16 19.67 10.11
C VAL A 715 -4.34 19.70 9.14
N TYR A 716 -4.53 20.82 8.45
CA TYR A 716 -5.59 20.98 7.47
C TYR A 716 -5.02 21.00 6.06
N ARG A 717 -5.77 20.46 5.10
CA ARG A 717 -5.46 20.64 3.69
C ARG A 717 -5.85 22.05 3.29
N GLU A 718 -4.92 22.78 2.68
CA GLU A 718 -5.13 24.15 2.23
C GLU A 718 -5.20 24.25 0.70
N GLY A 719 -4.89 23.16 -0.03
CA GLY A 719 -5.00 23.08 -1.47
C GLY A 719 -4.02 22.08 -2.10
N ALA A 720 -3.74 22.26 -3.39
CA ALA A 720 -2.68 21.56 -4.09
C ALA A 720 -1.32 22.26 -3.84
N GLY A 721 -0.22 21.64 -4.27
CA GLY A 721 1.12 22.20 -4.07
C GLY A 721 1.33 23.57 -4.72
N THR A 722 0.65 23.83 -5.83
CA THR A 722 0.68 25.13 -6.51
C THR A 722 -0.14 26.23 -5.84
N SER A 723 -0.91 25.91 -4.79
CA SER A 723 -1.68 26.90 -4.02
C SER A 723 -1.30 26.93 -2.53
N ALA A 724 -0.75 25.84 -2.00
CA ALA A 724 -0.55 25.61 -0.57
C ALA A 724 0.79 24.94 -0.20
N GLY A 725 1.69 24.75 -1.16
CA GLY A 725 2.99 24.12 -0.92
C GLY A 725 2.83 22.70 -0.35
N ALA A 726 3.31 22.46 0.87
CA ALA A 726 3.25 21.15 1.52
C ALA A 726 1.94 20.90 2.32
N SER A 727 1.08 21.92 2.52
CA SER A 727 -0.19 21.79 3.24
C SER A 727 -1.28 21.10 2.40
N THR A 728 -1.04 19.85 2.02
CA THR A 728 -1.82 19.12 1.01
C THR A 728 -2.70 18.00 1.58
N TYR A 729 -2.80 17.84 2.90
CA TYR A 729 -3.60 16.79 3.51
C TYR A 729 -4.13 17.20 4.88
N ASN A 730 -5.14 16.46 5.35
CA ASN A 730 -5.69 16.54 6.70
C ASN A 730 -5.02 15.49 7.60
N GLU A 731 -4.46 15.91 8.72
CA GLU A 731 -4.13 15.02 9.84
C GLU A 731 -5.25 15.13 10.88
N PRO A 732 -5.99 14.04 11.14
CA PRO A 732 -7.16 14.07 12.02
C PRO A 732 -6.80 14.44 13.45
N GLY A 733 -7.74 15.06 14.14
CA GLY A 733 -7.66 15.40 15.56
C GLY A 733 -7.77 14.19 16.48
N ARG A 734 -8.05 14.48 17.75
CA ARG A 734 -8.27 13.43 18.76
C ARG A 734 -9.46 12.56 18.36
N SER A 735 -9.29 11.24 18.48
CA SER A 735 -10.41 10.30 18.33
C SER A 735 -10.33 9.18 19.36
N PHE A 736 -11.47 8.72 19.82
CA PHE A 736 -11.61 7.62 20.77
C PHE A 736 -12.03 6.37 20.01
N TYR A 737 -11.41 5.23 20.29
CA TYR A 737 -11.81 3.98 19.68
C TYR A 737 -12.14 2.90 20.70
N ALA A 738 -12.97 1.95 20.27
CA ALA A 738 -13.27 0.75 21.01
C ALA A 738 -13.39 -0.44 20.06
N SER A 739 -13.00 -1.62 20.54
CA SER A 739 -13.16 -2.90 19.84
C SER A 739 -13.68 -3.98 20.77
N ILE A 740 -14.37 -4.95 20.19
CA ILE A 740 -14.80 -6.18 20.85
C ILE A 740 -14.57 -7.33 19.87
N THR A 741 -13.98 -8.42 20.35
CA THR A 741 -13.77 -9.63 19.57
C THR A 741 -14.29 -10.82 20.37
N THR A 742 -15.22 -11.57 19.80
CA THR A 742 -15.63 -12.88 20.33
C THR A 742 -15.08 -13.99 19.44
N SER A 743 -14.55 -15.05 20.02
CA SER A 743 -13.99 -16.19 19.29
C SER A 743 -14.30 -17.52 19.97
N PHE A 744 -14.28 -18.63 19.23
CA PHE A 744 -14.43 -19.99 19.77
C PHE A 744 -13.54 -21.01 19.09
#